data_AF-A0A6V8E6J5-F1
#
_entry.id   AF-A0A6V8E6J5-F1
#
_cell.length_a   1.000
_cell.length_b   1.000
_cell.length_c   1.000
_cell.angle_alpha   90.00
_cell.angle_beta   90.00
_cell.angle_gamma   90.00
#
_symmetry.space_group_name_H-M   'P 1'
#
loop_
_entity.id
_entity.type
_entity.pdbx_description
1 polymer ?
#
loop_
_entity_poly.entity_id
_entity_poly.type
_entity_poly.pdbx_seq_one_letter_code
_entity_poly.pdbx_strand_id
1 'polypeptide(L)'
;MASQLASQNRRVGGIISILLVALMIGTPLANFVSGNSQAWSPNEENSWDSEVSFSPNGNLTYVNETNSDMFQVPANHTITEANLSLSSFWNPVTYQNSTFGSNQSLQWNGTLIDTEIKTNNQHLTLEKVNTANNVDDFEIVSTVPSGGWLTNGIDGEVWTIVQNNTTLTSSSNMNLPISGFENTSFLSTTGKGDLQSDVDACIRSPIIDLPRVINNYSLTFQHWLALDTTDTISLKFLDENNIWTELPFSSTIAINGNSDKWQSVNISLDNHFSQYLTTTYLQFCIQTSQLPSLRGGWFIDELSLFNEGDQKGAWFHGNFSGNYLPNAVSEFIIPANLSSFPYLDELEINANWDIQGYLHDYLVVEFSFDNGSSWNVISGNYGIPGLGVWHNGNLYYAESRGWVPIYLPIVHNFTNSGGLNHTLFKFTVYTNAGINYGGSSSSGWEGIAIDQLVFHHNRGSSQSQKYVFKDFNSAPLLGFNSPDGWLRTKSLTPNEWQWTQDMGLSAQQFQVFSFNDYDELPSGWAISSNDNNKWQYGQIPSTAIYGPNHWNSGQYGLGIALQGKYTNEMYTHLISPEYSIPSSASSRLSFNSWVCTEANWDGGAISASTDGGINWWYLPPQIGTFHDQISTANTNSPFYGEGIFDGSNIANGCRNSSLPFQLKQYDISNLSGQEVRFRYSFFSDQLIELDGWYLDDVGIEIDLFKQSGTWLSQPIYPDSNFGWAKIDGLVKEPTGTEVLFDIIDTSSGELIDGYANLTLPIELLFNPSEINSIQVKAKLSSNNQFVTPSIEKIEMGVASYFDWYHVKHGQPELFNNQLLFVDENSELTANSQLEVAFNTNPVCPSIDTTITSIGANISYQSAYFTFDYDYQGSNSIVSEFQNSFSVPTLSDNVTISLDRNSNLLNFHYMPQCVLPSKNISVGLIDETNMIYSDPMITGLNTIFATESFSTVTADDIVYLPDNHGNYILTLQPNQVLNLSYYLLNHDIYHNSVDNTGLSIYAEIESTIAGELQIYGNNEIVAEYSDTAIIHNIMTNEQCQNSQLSSNLIGINVGIASCTLSLHSTTEIDLKINNFKAISSVSEILIDLDPYYINSIKHQVENNTNEDVINLPVLIKTDYGSTTTNLAYKSYQHQIDRVENIDQIQWLPGQELTIQTSHVRFNPITMSENGFEFDSVELIASIDSTITGAQFVIEVSNLYSNTVSFNTKIGANKIILNQAKSNVNCNEGYCIINWTLQST
;
A
#
# COMPACT_ATOMS: atom_id res chain seq x y z
N MET A 1 -4.63 23.75 8.24
CA MET A 1 -4.55 24.58 7.03
C MET A 1 -5.94 25.10 6.72
N ALA A 2 -6.09 26.41 6.60
CA ALA A 2 -7.32 27.04 6.13
C ALA A 2 -7.37 26.99 4.59
N SER A 3 -8.59 26.93 4.07
CA SER A 3 -9.02 27.01 2.66
C SER A 3 -9.41 25.68 1.99
N GLN A 4 -10.59 25.73 1.36
CA GLN A 4 -11.26 24.73 0.52
C GLN A 4 -12.33 23.82 1.17
N LEU A 5 -13.41 24.43 1.67
CA LEU A 5 -14.76 23.84 1.61
C LEU A 5 -15.73 24.90 1.09
N ALA A 6 -15.87 24.96 -0.23
CA ALA A 6 -16.81 25.80 -0.93
C ALA A 6 -17.30 25.10 -2.21
N SER A 7 -18.20 24.13 -2.07
CA SER A 7 -19.36 23.97 -2.97
C SER A 7 -20.15 22.73 -2.61
N GLN A 8 -21.41 22.93 -2.22
CA GLN A 8 -22.59 22.07 -2.43
C GLN A 8 -23.51 22.07 -1.20
N ASN A 9 -24.11 23.23 -0.90
CA ASN A 9 -25.36 23.30 -0.13
C ASN A 9 -26.15 24.56 -0.53
N ARG A 10 -26.39 24.71 -1.84
CA ARG A 10 -27.29 25.72 -2.40
C ARG A 10 -28.39 25.02 -3.20
N ARG A 11 -29.37 24.40 -2.53
CA ARG A 11 -30.65 24.04 -3.17
C ARG A 11 -31.81 23.61 -2.24
N VAL A 12 -31.95 24.14 -1.01
CA VAL A 12 -33.23 24.00 -0.26
C VAL A 12 -33.69 25.29 0.49
N GLY A 13 -32.86 26.33 0.61
CA GLY A 13 -33.22 27.60 1.29
C GLY A 13 -34.05 28.60 0.48
N GLY A 14 -34.63 28.22 -0.67
CA GLY A 14 -35.30 29.14 -1.61
C GLY A 14 -36.83 29.12 -1.62
N ILE A 15 -37.48 28.19 -0.92
CA ILE A 15 -38.95 27.98 -1.01
C ILE A 15 -39.70 28.37 0.29
N ILE A 16 -39.00 28.47 1.43
CA ILE A 16 -39.61 28.89 2.71
C ILE A 16 -39.74 30.43 2.82
N SER A 17 -38.84 31.19 2.19
CA SER A 17 -38.85 32.67 2.25
C SER A 17 -39.92 33.33 1.36
N ILE A 18 -40.50 32.62 0.39
CA ILE A 18 -41.58 33.15 -0.47
C ILE A 18 -42.97 32.81 0.12
N LEU A 19 -43.10 31.75 0.93
CA LEU A 19 -44.34 31.45 1.65
C LEU A 19 -44.57 32.38 2.86
N LEU A 20 -43.49 32.81 3.54
CA LEU A 20 -43.57 33.74 4.68
C LEU A 20 -43.89 35.19 4.27
N VAL A 21 -43.50 35.62 3.07
CA VAL A 21 -43.82 36.97 2.56
C VAL A 21 -45.24 37.04 1.97
N ALA A 22 -45.80 35.91 1.50
CA ALA A 22 -47.20 35.84 1.04
C ALA A 22 -48.22 35.72 2.18
N LEU A 23 -47.82 35.23 3.36
CA LEU A 23 -48.66 35.17 4.57
C LEU A 23 -48.72 36.51 5.35
N MET A 24 -47.79 37.44 5.11
CA MET A 24 -47.77 38.75 5.78
C MET A 24 -48.56 39.88 5.06
N ILE A 25 -49.15 39.62 3.90
CA ILE A 25 -49.87 40.65 3.10
C ILE A 25 -51.39 40.34 2.98
N GLY A 26 -51.91 39.41 3.78
CA GLY A 26 -53.27 38.88 3.64
C GLY A 26 -54.10 38.85 4.92
N THR A 27 -54.24 39.96 5.65
CA THR A 27 -55.25 40.07 6.72
C THR A 27 -56.23 41.23 6.45
N PRO A 28 -57.48 40.95 6.04
CA PRO A 28 -58.54 41.93 6.12
C PRO A 28 -59.19 41.93 7.51
N LEU A 29 -59.17 43.12 8.12
CA LEU A 29 -60.17 43.71 9.00
C LEU A 29 -61.34 42.80 9.42
N ALA A 30 -61.36 42.41 10.69
CA ALA A 30 -62.59 42.12 11.42
C ALA A 30 -62.51 42.75 12.81
N ASN A 31 -63.07 43.96 12.92
CA ASN A 31 -63.40 44.59 14.18
C ASN A 31 -64.50 43.78 14.87
N PHE A 32 -64.19 43.18 16.01
CA PHE A 32 -65.18 42.95 17.06
C PHE A 32 -64.64 43.55 18.36
N VAL A 33 -65.27 44.67 18.72
CA VAL A 33 -65.14 45.33 20.02
C VAL A 33 -65.97 44.53 21.02
N SER A 34 -65.34 43.96 22.03
CA SER A 34 -65.99 43.69 23.31
C SER A 34 -64.99 43.75 24.46
N GLY A 35 -65.14 44.79 25.29
CA GLY A 35 -64.92 44.74 26.74
C GLY A 35 -63.48 44.73 27.25
N ASN A 36 -63.02 45.89 27.71
CA ASN A 36 -61.82 46.14 28.51
C ASN A 36 -61.43 45.00 29.49
N SER A 37 -60.26 44.41 29.26
CA SER A 37 -59.28 44.06 30.30
C SER A 37 -57.91 44.47 29.76
N GLN A 38 -57.20 45.36 30.44
CA GLN A 38 -55.83 45.74 30.07
C GLN A 38 -54.95 44.49 30.20
N ALA A 39 -54.56 43.87 29.08
CA ALA A 39 -53.61 42.78 29.06
C ALA A 39 -52.21 43.35 29.29
N TRP A 40 -51.56 42.84 30.32
CA TRP A 40 -50.16 43.11 30.62
C TRP A 40 -49.26 42.45 29.58
N SER A 41 -48.17 43.11 29.19
CA SER A 41 -47.06 42.48 28.45
C SER A 41 -45.90 42.28 29.43
N PRO A 42 -45.74 41.09 30.03
CA PRO A 42 -44.76 40.89 31.07
C PRO A 42 -43.36 40.71 30.43
N ASN A 43 -42.26 40.75 31.20
CA ASN A 43 -40.88 40.63 30.66
C ASN A 43 -40.68 39.25 29.98
N GLU A 44 -39.68 39.08 29.11
CA GLU A 44 -39.43 37.78 28.48
C GLU A 44 -39.04 36.73 29.53
N GLU A 45 -39.54 35.50 29.36
CA GLU A 45 -39.12 34.33 30.14
C GLU A 45 -37.66 34.03 29.82
N ASN A 46 -36.84 33.81 30.85
CA ASN A 46 -35.46 33.43 30.64
C ASN A 46 -35.37 31.91 30.48
N SER A 47 -34.57 31.45 29.51
CA SER A 47 -34.29 30.04 29.28
C SER A 47 -32.82 29.77 29.52
N TRP A 48 -32.53 28.66 30.19
CA TRP A 48 -31.18 28.16 30.47
C TRP A 48 -31.06 26.73 29.98
N ASP A 49 -29.86 26.39 29.52
CA ASP A 49 -29.52 25.08 28.96
C ASP A 49 -28.03 24.84 29.30
N SER A 50 -27.74 23.79 30.06
CA SER A 50 -26.39 23.48 30.54
C SER A 50 -26.11 21.99 30.47
N GLU A 51 -25.27 21.64 29.50
CA GLU A 51 -24.77 20.28 29.29
C GLU A 51 -23.37 20.12 29.86
N VAL A 52 -23.17 19.09 30.68
CA VAL A 52 -21.87 18.73 31.26
C VAL A 52 -21.69 17.21 31.19
N SER A 53 -20.52 16.78 30.72
CA SER A 53 -20.12 15.38 30.73
C SER A 53 -19.26 15.08 31.96
N PHE A 54 -19.70 14.12 32.77
CA PHE A 54 -19.01 13.70 33.98
C PHE A 54 -18.29 12.39 33.72
N SER A 55 -16.96 12.44 33.75
CA SER A 55 -16.10 11.28 33.54
C SER A 55 -15.36 10.90 34.83
N PRO A 56 -15.08 9.61 35.07
CA PRO A 56 -14.28 9.21 36.22
C PRO A 56 -12.91 9.90 36.28
N ASN A 57 -12.55 10.44 37.43
CA ASN A 57 -11.26 11.10 37.63
C ASN A 57 -10.11 10.08 37.74
N GLY A 58 -9.14 10.13 36.84
CA GLY A 58 -7.89 9.36 36.95
C GLY A 58 -8.10 7.85 37.02
N ASN A 59 -7.60 7.20 38.09
CA ASN A 59 -7.65 5.74 38.30
C ASN A 59 -9.00 5.23 38.85
N LEU A 60 -10.03 6.07 38.93
CA LEU A 60 -11.36 5.66 39.39
C LEU A 60 -12.18 5.16 38.20
N THR A 61 -13.07 4.19 38.45
CA THR A 61 -14.02 3.68 37.45
C THR A 61 -15.42 4.26 37.61
N TYR A 62 -15.63 5.16 38.57
CA TYR A 62 -16.92 5.69 38.99
C TYR A 62 -16.89 7.23 39.09
N VAL A 63 -18.07 7.86 39.04
CA VAL A 63 -18.24 9.31 39.20
C VAL A 63 -18.86 9.60 40.56
N ASN A 64 -18.34 10.62 41.25
CA ASN A 64 -18.95 11.20 42.44
C ASN A 64 -18.52 12.67 42.51
N GLU A 65 -19.20 13.51 41.73
CA GLU A 65 -18.82 14.90 41.51
C GLU A 65 -20.00 15.84 41.72
N THR A 66 -19.67 17.08 42.08
CA THR A 66 -20.66 18.15 42.26
C THR A 66 -20.28 19.35 41.40
N ASN A 67 -21.20 19.79 40.54
CA ASN A 67 -21.03 20.96 39.68
C ASN A 67 -21.93 22.11 40.16
N SER A 68 -21.33 23.22 40.59
CA SER A 68 -22.06 24.40 41.09
C SER A 68 -22.62 25.31 40.00
N ASP A 69 -22.14 25.17 38.78
CA ASP A 69 -22.37 26.13 37.70
C ASP A 69 -23.44 25.66 36.71
N MET A 70 -23.81 24.38 36.78
CA MET A 70 -24.80 23.74 35.91
C MET A 70 -26.23 24.21 36.15
N PHE A 71 -26.57 24.68 37.36
CA PHE A 71 -27.91 25.18 37.69
C PHE A 71 -27.83 26.50 38.47
N GLN A 72 -28.10 27.60 37.79
CA GLN A 72 -28.06 28.96 38.34
C GLN A 72 -29.34 29.74 38.04
N VAL A 73 -30.03 30.24 39.07
CA VAL A 73 -31.30 30.96 38.91
C VAL A 73 -31.23 32.30 39.64
N PRO A 74 -31.61 33.43 39.01
CA PRO A 74 -31.72 34.71 39.72
C PRO A 74 -32.59 34.58 40.98
N ALA A 75 -32.18 35.20 42.09
CA ALA A 75 -32.87 35.05 43.37
C ALA A 75 -34.35 35.48 43.29
N ASN A 76 -34.65 36.53 42.53
CA ASN A 76 -36.00 37.07 42.33
C ASN A 76 -36.84 36.36 41.23
N HIS A 77 -36.36 35.23 40.69
CA HIS A 77 -37.08 34.41 39.71
C HIS A 77 -37.69 33.15 40.33
N THR A 78 -38.78 32.68 39.75
CA THR A 78 -39.41 31.36 40.02
C THR A 78 -39.22 30.47 38.79
N ILE A 79 -38.78 29.23 38.99
CA ILE A 79 -38.62 28.24 37.92
C ILE A 79 -40.01 27.80 37.45
N THR A 80 -40.29 27.86 36.15
CA THR A 80 -41.60 27.57 35.56
C THR A 80 -41.62 26.19 34.88
N GLU A 81 -40.51 25.80 34.27
CA GLU A 81 -40.31 24.52 33.59
C GLU A 81 -38.87 24.06 33.86
N ALA A 82 -38.64 22.75 34.00
CA ALA A 82 -37.31 22.19 34.12
C ALA A 82 -37.30 20.73 33.63
N ASN A 83 -36.25 20.35 32.94
CA ASN A 83 -36.04 19.02 32.39
C ASN A 83 -34.57 18.60 32.52
N LEU A 84 -34.39 17.33 32.86
CA LEU A 84 -33.09 16.67 32.96
C LEU A 84 -32.98 15.64 31.82
N SER A 85 -31.96 15.78 31.00
CA SER A 85 -31.54 14.78 30.02
C SER A 85 -30.29 14.06 30.53
N LEU A 86 -30.26 12.74 30.35
CA LEU A 86 -29.12 11.88 30.64
C LEU A 86 -28.74 11.10 29.38
N SER A 87 -27.46 11.08 29.03
CA SER A 87 -26.92 10.36 27.87
C SER A 87 -25.49 9.84 28.13
N SER A 88 -24.86 9.24 27.12
CA SER A 88 -23.48 8.71 27.20
C SER A 88 -23.31 7.60 28.23
N PHE A 89 -24.13 6.55 28.12
CA PHE A 89 -24.15 5.42 29.05
C PHE A 89 -23.04 4.38 28.80
N TRP A 90 -22.29 4.46 27.71
CA TRP A 90 -21.39 3.40 27.26
C TRP A 90 -19.94 3.84 27.37
N ASN A 91 -19.14 3.05 28.09
CA ASN A 91 -17.78 3.41 28.49
C ASN A 91 -16.76 2.53 27.78
N PRO A 92 -15.74 3.10 27.13
CA PRO A 92 -14.71 2.31 26.46
C PRO A 92 -13.90 1.47 27.46
N VAL A 93 -13.71 0.20 27.12
CA VAL A 93 -12.93 -0.76 27.91
C VAL A 93 -12.00 -1.53 26.97
N THR A 94 -10.74 -1.66 27.36
CA THR A 94 -9.77 -2.48 26.62
C THR A 94 -10.05 -3.96 26.84
N TYR A 95 -10.20 -4.72 25.75
CA TYR A 95 -10.26 -6.18 25.79
C TYR A 95 -8.85 -6.77 25.96
N GLN A 96 -8.71 -7.82 26.76
CA GLN A 96 -7.45 -8.53 26.99
C GLN A 96 -7.13 -9.54 25.88
N ASN A 97 -6.63 -9.06 24.73
CA ASN A 97 -6.28 -9.92 23.59
C ASN A 97 -5.03 -10.78 23.91
N SER A 98 -4.99 -12.00 23.37
CA SER A 98 -3.80 -12.87 23.37
C SER A 98 -3.24 -12.98 21.95
N THR A 99 -2.07 -12.38 21.68
CA THR A 99 -1.49 -12.28 20.33
C THR A 99 -0.18 -13.03 20.17
N PHE A 100 -0.15 -13.96 19.22
CA PHE A 100 1.03 -14.69 18.76
C PHE A 100 1.51 -14.14 17.42
N GLY A 101 2.83 -14.12 17.20
CA GLY A 101 3.44 -13.58 15.99
C GLY A 101 4.71 -12.79 16.24
N SER A 102 5.31 -12.28 15.16
CA SER A 102 6.50 -11.42 15.20
C SER A 102 6.23 -10.14 16.01
N ASN A 103 7.11 -9.83 16.96
CA ASN A 103 6.99 -8.67 17.86
C ASN A 103 5.67 -8.57 18.66
N GLN A 104 4.94 -9.67 18.84
CA GLN A 104 3.72 -9.73 19.65
C GLN A 104 4.01 -10.13 21.10
N SER A 105 3.02 -9.95 21.98
CA SER A 105 3.16 -10.14 23.43
C SER A 105 3.52 -11.59 23.82
N LEU A 106 2.95 -12.56 23.11
CA LEU A 106 3.14 -13.99 23.38
C LEU A 106 4.20 -14.65 22.49
N GLN A 107 4.69 -13.96 21.47
CA GLN A 107 5.59 -14.49 20.42
C GLN A 107 5.05 -15.83 19.86
N TRP A 108 5.90 -16.71 19.34
CA TRP A 108 5.52 -18.08 18.94
C TRP A 108 5.82 -19.10 20.06
N ASN A 109 5.68 -18.69 21.33
CA ASN A 109 5.94 -19.57 22.47
C ASN A 109 4.97 -20.76 22.50
N GLY A 110 5.52 -21.96 22.68
CA GLY A 110 4.77 -23.20 22.61
C GLY A 110 5.66 -24.40 22.31
N THR A 111 5.05 -25.51 21.90
CA THR A 111 5.75 -26.71 21.45
C THR A 111 5.72 -26.76 19.92
N LEU A 112 6.88 -26.78 19.29
CA LEU A 112 7.05 -26.95 17.84
C LEU A 112 7.43 -28.41 17.54
N ILE A 113 6.76 -29.02 16.56
CA ILE A 113 7.04 -30.37 16.06
C ILE A 113 7.06 -30.31 14.54
N ASP A 114 8.21 -30.55 13.91
CA ASP A 114 8.41 -30.45 12.45
C ASP A 114 7.96 -29.07 11.86
N THR A 115 7.97 -28.04 12.70
CA THR A 115 7.71 -26.62 12.37
C THR A 115 8.82 -25.75 12.95
N GLU A 116 9.08 -24.59 12.35
CA GLU A 116 10.08 -23.64 12.83
C GLU A 116 9.61 -22.19 12.69
N ILE A 117 10.34 -21.28 13.35
CA ILE A 117 10.14 -19.84 13.22
C ILE A 117 11.21 -19.33 12.25
N LYS A 118 10.81 -18.85 11.08
CA LYS A 118 11.73 -18.38 10.04
C LYS A 118 12.53 -17.15 10.52
N THR A 119 13.85 -17.17 10.37
CA THR A 119 14.75 -16.17 10.99
C THR A 119 14.54 -14.72 10.53
N ASN A 120 14.10 -14.50 9.29
CA ASN A 120 14.04 -13.15 8.70
C ASN A 120 12.73 -12.41 9.07
N ASN A 121 11.58 -13.07 8.90
CA ASN A 121 10.26 -12.47 9.12
C ASN A 121 9.60 -12.94 10.44
N GLN A 122 10.15 -13.96 11.10
CA GLN A 122 9.59 -14.60 12.31
C GLN A 122 8.19 -15.18 12.10
N HIS A 123 7.89 -15.67 10.90
CA HIS A 123 6.65 -16.41 10.63
C HIS A 123 6.83 -17.88 11.03
N LEU A 124 5.75 -18.51 11.46
CA LEU A 124 5.71 -19.95 11.72
C LEU A 124 5.55 -20.70 10.41
N THR A 125 6.49 -21.61 10.09
CA THR A 125 6.50 -22.42 8.87
C THR A 125 6.74 -23.90 9.18
N LEU A 126 6.64 -24.77 8.18
CA LEU A 126 7.20 -26.12 8.26
C LEU A 126 8.72 -26.04 8.47
N GLU A 127 9.28 -26.99 9.20
CA GLU A 127 10.72 -27.05 9.48
C GLU A 127 11.50 -27.24 8.17
N LYS A 128 12.57 -26.48 8.01
CA LYS A 128 13.50 -26.63 6.88
C LYS A 128 14.36 -27.87 7.11
N VAL A 129 14.28 -28.83 6.20
CA VAL A 129 15.01 -30.11 6.28
C VAL A 129 16.39 -30.01 5.66
N ASN A 130 16.46 -29.41 4.46
CA ASN A 130 17.69 -29.33 3.68
C ASN A 130 17.59 -28.18 2.66
N THR A 131 18.61 -28.05 1.82
CA THR A 131 18.62 -27.15 0.67
C THR A 131 18.96 -27.95 -0.58
N ALA A 132 18.16 -27.79 -1.63
CA ALA A 132 18.55 -28.23 -2.95
C ALA A 132 19.53 -27.19 -3.49
N ASN A 133 20.79 -27.59 -3.61
CA ASN A 133 21.85 -26.72 -4.11
C ASN A 133 22.07 -27.06 -5.59
N ASN A 134 21.93 -26.05 -6.45
CA ASN A 134 22.46 -26.10 -7.81
C ASN A 134 23.64 -25.13 -7.84
N VAL A 135 24.77 -25.61 -7.36
CA VAL A 135 25.98 -24.83 -7.07
C VAL A 135 27.16 -25.55 -7.71
N ASP A 136 27.92 -24.84 -8.54
CA ASP A 136 29.15 -25.33 -9.15
C ASP A 136 30.36 -24.95 -8.28
N ASP A 137 31.16 -25.96 -7.92
CA ASP A 137 32.47 -25.81 -7.27
C ASP A 137 33.62 -25.71 -8.28
N PHE A 138 33.31 -25.70 -9.58
CA PHE A 138 34.26 -25.64 -10.69
C PHE A 138 35.29 -26.79 -10.76
N GLU A 139 35.10 -27.88 -10.02
CA GLU A 139 36.03 -29.02 -10.08
C GLU A 139 35.81 -29.90 -11.32
N ILE A 140 34.61 -29.87 -11.89
CA ILE A 140 34.23 -30.63 -13.09
C ILE A 140 33.93 -29.66 -14.22
N VAL A 141 34.75 -29.69 -15.27
CA VAL A 141 34.62 -28.81 -16.43
C VAL A 141 34.46 -29.60 -17.72
N SER A 142 33.91 -28.90 -18.72
CA SER A 142 33.77 -29.31 -20.11
C SER A 142 34.35 -28.23 -21.02
N THR A 143 34.57 -28.57 -22.27
CA THR A 143 34.96 -27.59 -23.29
C THR A 143 33.72 -26.87 -23.81
N VAL A 144 33.60 -25.59 -23.51
CA VAL A 144 32.47 -24.75 -23.92
C VAL A 144 32.90 -23.74 -24.99
N PRO A 145 32.01 -23.34 -25.92
CA PRO A 145 32.34 -22.34 -26.93
C PRO A 145 32.75 -21.00 -26.30
N SER A 146 33.87 -20.44 -26.76
CA SER A 146 34.35 -19.14 -26.27
C SER A 146 33.62 -17.96 -26.94
N GLY A 147 33.73 -16.77 -26.36
CA GLY A 147 33.23 -15.53 -26.98
C GLY A 147 31.76 -15.21 -26.68
N GLY A 148 31.16 -15.85 -25.66
CA GLY A 148 29.83 -15.50 -25.16
C GLY A 148 28.65 -16.26 -25.78
N TRP A 149 28.89 -17.48 -26.30
CA TRP A 149 27.81 -18.38 -26.69
C TRP A 149 27.03 -18.84 -25.45
N LEU A 150 25.70 -18.75 -25.48
CA LEU A 150 24.85 -19.11 -24.33
C LEU A 150 23.91 -20.26 -24.70
N THR A 151 23.87 -21.29 -23.86
CA THR A 151 22.90 -22.39 -24.00
C THR A 151 21.59 -22.00 -23.33
N ASN A 152 20.44 -22.23 -23.96
CA ASN A 152 19.11 -21.94 -23.41
C ASN A 152 18.28 -23.23 -23.29
N GLY A 153 17.33 -23.23 -22.35
CA GLY A 153 16.47 -24.37 -22.05
C GLY A 153 17.03 -25.30 -20.97
N ILE A 154 16.15 -26.12 -20.39
CA ILE A 154 16.45 -27.01 -19.26
C ILE A 154 17.55 -28.04 -19.56
N ASP A 155 17.70 -28.41 -20.83
CA ASP A 155 18.72 -29.34 -21.30
C ASP A 155 19.91 -28.64 -21.99
N GLY A 156 20.10 -27.33 -21.78
CA GLY A 156 21.15 -26.55 -22.45
C GLY A 156 22.56 -27.12 -22.29
N GLU A 157 22.84 -27.83 -21.20
CA GLU A 157 24.12 -28.49 -20.91
C GLU A 157 24.52 -29.60 -21.90
N VAL A 158 23.64 -30.00 -22.84
CA VAL A 158 24.02 -30.94 -23.91
C VAL A 158 25.00 -30.31 -24.90
N TRP A 159 25.05 -28.99 -25.02
CA TRP A 159 25.95 -28.31 -25.95
C TRP A 159 27.40 -28.24 -25.42
N THR A 160 28.36 -28.65 -26.25
CA THR A 160 29.78 -28.68 -25.93
C THR A 160 30.64 -28.55 -27.19
N ILE A 161 31.93 -28.28 -27.03
CA ILE A 161 32.92 -28.34 -28.10
C ILE A 161 33.61 -29.70 -28.09
N VAL A 162 33.61 -30.38 -29.23
CA VAL A 162 34.40 -31.60 -29.42
C VAL A 162 35.72 -31.20 -30.06
N GLN A 163 36.81 -31.44 -29.33
CA GLN A 163 38.16 -31.13 -29.82
C GLN A 163 38.51 -31.99 -31.03
N ASN A 164 39.37 -31.47 -31.91
CA ASN A 164 39.89 -32.24 -33.04
C ASN A 164 40.53 -33.59 -32.62
N ASN A 165 40.27 -34.65 -33.38
CA ASN A 165 40.72 -36.04 -33.14
C ASN A 165 40.20 -36.70 -31.85
N THR A 166 39.14 -36.18 -31.24
CA THR A 166 38.51 -36.82 -30.09
C THR A 166 37.57 -37.93 -30.55
N THR A 167 37.70 -39.14 -29.99
CA THR A 167 36.79 -40.24 -30.33
C THR A 167 35.51 -40.14 -29.50
N LEU A 168 34.38 -39.89 -30.16
CA LEU A 168 33.07 -39.88 -29.51
C LEU A 168 32.62 -41.31 -29.19
N THR A 169 32.24 -41.56 -27.95
CA THR A 169 31.64 -42.83 -27.52
C THR A 169 30.13 -42.72 -27.56
N SER A 170 29.47 -43.57 -28.35
CA SER A 170 28.01 -43.57 -28.50
C SER A 170 27.43 -44.98 -28.51
N SER A 171 26.26 -45.13 -27.90
CA SER A 171 25.41 -46.32 -27.88
C SER A 171 24.19 -46.19 -28.80
N SER A 172 24.04 -45.06 -29.52
CA SER A 172 22.94 -44.80 -30.47
C SER A 172 22.91 -45.71 -31.70
N ASN A 173 24.03 -46.40 -32.00
CA ASN A 173 24.27 -47.11 -33.27
C ASN A 173 24.19 -46.21 -34.52
N MET A 174 24.24 -44.88 -34.36
CA MET A 174 24.28 -43.92 -35.47
C MET A 174 25.72 -43.60 -35.87
N ASN A 175 25.90 -43.02 -37.06
CA ASN A 175 27.23 -42.62 -37.51
C ASN A 175 27.57 -41.26 -36.88
N LEU A 176 28.71 -41.19 -36.21
CA LEU A 176 29.24 -39.95 -35.64
C LEU A 176 30.45 -39.45 -36.45
N PRO A 177 30.68 -38.13 -36.53
CA PRO A 177 31.90 -37.60 -37.10
C PRO A 177 33.12 -38.02 -36.26
N ILE A 178 34.20 -38.43 -36.92
CA ILE A 178 35.48 -38.79 -36.27
C ILE A 178 36.34 -37.54 -36.01
N SER A 179 36.14 -36.48 -36.81
CA SER A 179 36.79 -35.17 -36.70
C SER A 179 35.86 -34.09 -37.23
N GLY A 180 36.16 -32.82 -36.91
CA GLY A 180 35.53 -31.66 -37.54
C GLY A 180 35.80 -31.61 -39.04
N PHE A 181 35.11 -30.70 -39.71
CA PHE A 181 35.36 -30.42 -41.11
C PHE A 181 36.81 -29.95 -41.28
N GLU A 182 37.54 -30.48 -42.25
CA GLU A 182 38.98 -30.18 -42.43
C GLU A 182 39.90 -30.42 -41.21
N ASN A 183 39.48 -31.25 -40.24
CA ASN A 183 40.18 -31.55 -38.98
C ASN A 183 40.25 -30.35 -38.01
N THR A 184 39.15 -29.63 -37.84
CA THR A 184 38.94 -28.64 -36.78
C THR A 184 38.22 -29.25 -35.56
N SER A 185 38.12 -28.46 -34.49
CA SER A 185 37.16 -28.68 -33.40
C SER A 185 35.78 -28.14 -33.82
N PHE A 186 34.70 -28.72 -33.28
CA PHE A 186 33.33 -28.41 -33.72
C PHE A 186 32.34 -28.38 -32.55
N LEU A 187 31.23 -27.67 -32.73
CA LEU A 187 30.13 -27.62 -31.79
C LEU A 187 29.29 -28.90 -31.87
N SER A 188 28.84 -29.41 -30.72
CA SER A 188 28.16 -30.70 -30.59
C SER A 188 27.11 -30.68 -29.49
N THR A 189 26.07 -31.49 -29.62
CA THR A 189 25.08 -31.75 -28.56
C THR A 189 25.42 -32.99 -27.69
N THR A 190 26.69 -33.41 -27.65
CA THR A 190 27.15 -34.61 -26.91
C THR A 190 27.69 -34.32 -25.50
N GLY A 191 27.43 -33.15 -24.92
CA GLY A 191 27.95 -32.74 -23.61
C GLY A 191 27.62 -33.71 -22.48
N LYS A 192 26.43 -34.32 -22.54
CA LYS A 192 25.98 -35.38 -21.62
C LYS A 192 26.03 -36.80 -22.23
N GLY A 193 26.75 -36.98 -23.34
CA GLY A 193 26.76 -38.22 -24.12
C GLY A 193 25.61 -38.28 -25.13
N ASP A 194 25.06 -39.47 -25.38
CA ASP A 194 23.93 -39.64 -26.30
C ASP A 194 22.67 -38.93 -25.79
N LEU A 195 21.97 -38.25 -26.70
CA LEU A 195 20.72 -37.58 -26.39
C LEU A 195 19.61 -38.60 -26.08
N GLN A 196 18.87 -38.34 -25.01
CA GLN A 196 17.71 -39.11 -24.58
C GLN A 196 16.43 -38.68 -25.33
N SER A 197 15.28 -39.19 -24.93
CA SER A 197 13.97 -38.62 -25.30
C SER A 197 13.73 -37.30 -24.57
N ASP A 198 12.95 -36.43 -25.19
CA ASP A 198 12.42 -35.18 -24.62
C ASP A 198 13.43 -34.11 -24.24
N VAL A 199 14.63 -34.20 -24.81
CA VAL A 199 15.60 -33.12 -24.80
C VAL A 199 15.06 -31.93 -25.59
N ASP A 200 15.02 -30.75 -24.95
CA ASP A 200 14.80 -29.44 -25.58
C ASP A 200 15.93 -28.49 -25.20
N ALA A 201 16.79 -28.20 -26.16
CA ALA A 201 18.01 -27.42 -25.93
C ALA A 201 18.30 -26.49 -27.10
N CYS A 202 18.67 -25.26 -26.78
CA CYS A 202 19.14 -24.29 -27.76
C CYS A 202 20.53 -23.77 -27.38
N ILE A 203 21.28 -23.29 -28.36
CA ILE A 203 22.47 -22.48 -28.14
C ILE A 203 22.43 -21.24 -29.02
N ARG A 204 22.74 -20.11 -28.40
CA ARG A 204 22.69 -18.77 -28.97
C ARG A 204 24.09 -18.25 -29.23
N SER A 205 24.27 -17.62 -30.38
CA SER A 205 25.50 -16.92 -30.74
C SER A 205 25.76 -15.71 -29.82
N PRO A 206 26.99 -15.18 -29.85
CA PRO A 206 27.26 -13.80 -29.43
C PRO A 206 26.48 -12.79 -30.29
N ILE A 207 26.50 -11.52 -29.89
CA ILE A 207 25.89 -10.42 -30.67
C ILE A 207 26.50 -10.38 -32.07
N ILE A 208 25.64 -10.30 -33.08
CA ILE A 208 26.01 -10.10 -34.48
C ILE A 208 25.66 -8.67 -34.87
N ASP A 209 26.68 -7.88 -35.22
CA ASP A 209 26.48 -6.57 -35.85
C ASP A 209 26.02 -6.77 -37.29
N LEU A 210 24.85 -6.24 -37.63
CA LEU A 210 24.33 -6.35 -38.99
C LEU A 210 25.02 -5.34 -39.91
N PRO A 211 25.39 -5.75 -41.14
CA PRO A 211 25.92 -4.84 -42.13
C PRO A 211 24.97 -3.66 -42.37
N ARG A 212 25.52 -2.43 -42.37
CA ARG A 212 24.75 -1.22 -42.72
C ARG A 212 24.28 -1.24 -44.18
N VAL A 213 25.07 -1.86 -45.05
CA VAL A 213 24.76 -2.09 -46.46
C VAL A 213 24.72 -3.59 -46.69
N ILE A 214 23.52 -4.14 -46.81
CA ILE A 214 23.28 -5.57 -47.08
C ILE A 214 23.28 -5.77 -48.59
N ASN A 215 24.21 -6.57 -49.08
CA ASN A 215 24.25 -7.02 -50.46
C ASN A 215 24.87 -8.41 -50.53
N ASN A 216 24.09 -9.37 -51.04
CA ASN A 216 24.48 -10.78 -51.14
C ASN A 216 24.93 -11.34 -49.78
N TYR A 217 24.14 -11.04 -48.75
CA TYR A 217 24.40 -11.45 -47.39
C TYR A 217 23.97 -12.90 -47.18
N SER A 218 24.87 -13.74 -46.66
CA SER A 218 24.64 -15.17 -46.51
C SER A 218 25.21 -15.72 -45.22
N LEU A 219 24.54 -16.74 -44.69
CA LEU A 219 24.98 -17.59 -43.59
C LEU A 219 25.38 -18.96 -44.14
N THR A 220 26.59 -19.39 -43.85
CA THR A 220 27.10 -20.70 -44.25
C THR A 220 27.67 -21.46 -43.06
N PHE A 221 27.43 -22.78 -43.00
CA PHE A 221 28.04 -23.67 -42.03
C PHE A 221 28.06 -25.12 -42.54
N GLN A 222 28.86 -25.96 -41.89
CA GLN A 222 28.84 -27.42 -42.05
C GLN A 222 28.05 -28.04 -40.90
N HIS A 223 27.28 -29.08 -41.18
CA HIS A 223 26.62 -29.85 -40.13
C HIS A 223 26.66 -31.37 -40.37
N TRP A 224 26.51 -32.12 -39.28
CA TRP A 224 26.30 -33.56 -39.27
C TRP A 224 25.14 -33.90 -38.35
N LEU A 225 24.25 -34.80 -38.78
CA LEU A 225 23.11 -35.25 -37.99
C LEU A 225 23.26 -36.72 -37.60
N ALA A 226 23.00 -37.03 -36.34
CA ALA A 226 22.82 -38.37 -35.81
C ALA A 226 21.58 -38.37 -34.91
N LEU A 227 20.42 -38.12 -35.52
CA LEU A 227 19.10 -37.94 -34.89
C LEU A 227 18.05 -38.90 -35.47
N ASP A 228 16.91 -39.04 -34.79
CA ASP A 228 15.76 -39.75 -35.36
C ASP A 228 15.02 -38.85 -36.37
N THR A 229 14.36 -39.46 -37.34
CA THR A 229 13.48 -38.78 -38.30
C THR A 229 12.30 -38.03 -37.68
N THR A 230 11.91 -38.37 -36.45
CA THR A 230 10.86 -37.68 -35.69
C THR A 230 11.37 -36.50 -34.86
N ASP A 231 12.68 -36.31 -34.77
CA ASP A 231 13.28 -35.20 -34.05
C ASP A 231 13.26 -33.93 -34.94
N THR A 232 13.41 -32.76 -34.31
CA THR A 232 13.42 -31.48 -35.01
C THR A 232 14.68 -30.69 -34.69
N ILE A 233 15.17 -29.97 -35.69
CA ILE A 233 16.19 -28.95 -35.54
C ILE A 233 15.68 -27.65 -36.13
N SER A 234 16.07 -26.52 -35.56
CA SER A 234 15.73 -25.22 -36.09
C SER A 234 16.88 -24.24 -35.92
N LEU A 235 16.90 -23.26 -36.81
CA LEU A 235 17.80 -22.12 -36.75
C LEU A 235 16.96 -20.85 -36.79
N LYS A 236 17.14 -20.00 -35.79
CA LYS A 236 16.35 -18.78 -35.60
C LYS A 236 17.27 -17.57 -35.53
N PHE A 237 16.73 -16.40 -35.85
CA PHE A 237 17.36 -15.11 -35.57
C PHE A 237 16.44 -14.26 -34.68
N LEU A 238 17.02 -13.34 -33.91
CA LEU A 238 16.25 -12.41 -33.09
C LEU A 238 15.87 -11.18 -33.93
N ASP A 239 14.57 -10.91 -34.06
CA ASP A 239 14.04 -9.79 -34.87
C ASP A 239 14.00 -8.46 -34.11
N GLU A 240 13.51 -7.40 -34.78
CA GLU A 240 13.39 -6.04 -34.20
C GLU A 240 12.40 -5.92 -33.04
N ASN A 241 11.55 -6.93 -32.83
CA ASN A 241 10.59 -6.99 -31.73
C ASN A 241 11.05 -7.92 -30.60
N ASN A 242 12.32 -8.36 -30.62
CA ASN A 242 12.88 -9.36 -29.71
C ASN A 242 12.16 -10.72 -29.76
N ILE A 243 11.67 -11.11 -30.95
CA ILE A 243 11.01 -12.40 -31.18
C ILE A 243 11.93 -13.29 -32.03
N TRP A 244 12.09 -14.54 -31.59
CA TRP A 244 12.84 -15.55 -32.35
C TRP A 244 12.09 -15.95 -33.62
N THR A 245 12.63 -15.57 -34.77
CA THR A 245 12.08 -15.86 -36.10
C THR A 245 12.88 -16.95 -36.79
N GLU A 246 12.21 -17.96 -37.34
CA GLU A 246 12.88 -19.08 -38.03
C GLU A 246 13.47 -18.68 -39.39
N LEU A 247 14.71 -19.09 -39.63
CA LEU A 247 15.33 -19.11 -40.96
C LEU A 247 14.86 -20.35 -41.74
N PRO A 248 14.97 -20.36 -43.08
CA PRO A 248 14.55 -21.48 -43.94
C PRO A 248 15.48 -22.70 -43.83
N PHE A 249 15.61 -23.22 -42.62
CA PHE A 249 16.35 -24.39 -42.17
C PHE A 249 15.49 -25.26 -41.23
N SER A 250 14.43 -24.70 -40.64
CA SER A 250 13.50 -25.41 -39.77
C SER A 250 12.63 -26.41 -40.55
N SER A 251 12.70 -27.68 -40.18
CA SER A 251 11.76 -28.73 -40.61
C SER A 251 11.92 -30.00 -39.77
N THR A 252 10.90 -30.87 -39.76
CA THR A 252 11.11 -32.28 -39.39
C THR A 252 12.25 -32.85 -40.23
N ILE A 253 13.12 -33.68 -39.66
CA ILE A 253 14.27 -34.26 -40.38
C ILE A 253 13.76 -35.33 -41.36
N ALA A 254 12.96 -34.91 -42.35
CA ALA A 254 12.00 -35.75 -43.04
C ALA A 254 12.63 -36.66 -44.10
N ILE A 255 13.95 -36.59 -44.34
CA ILE A 255 14.59 -37.37 -45.39
C ILE A 255 15.86 -38.13 -44.94
N ASN A 256 16.70 -37.63 -44.02
CA ASN A 256 17.84 -38.39 -43.47
C ASN A 256 18.29 -37.87 -42.08
N GLY A 257 17.84 -38.48 -40.99
CA GLY A 257 18.26 -38.14 -39.62
C GLY A 257 19.70 -38.53 -39.25
N ASN A 258 20.31 -39.43 -40.03
CA ASN A 258 21.66 -39.94 -39.79
C ASN A 258 22.55 -39.71 -41.02
N SER A 259 23.56 -38.85 -40.88
CA SER A 259 24.50 -38.43 -41.93
C SER A 259 25.68 -39.39 -42.02
N ASP A 260 26.30 -39.48 -43.20
CA ASP A 260 27.52 -40.26 -43.46
C ASP A 260 28.76 -39.39 -43.71
N LYS A 261 28.56 -38.08 -43.85
CA LYS A 261 29.59 -37.04 -44.04
C LYS A 261 29.06 -35.68 -43.60
N TRP A 262 29.95 -34.71 -43.37
CA TRP A 262 29.60 -33.31 -43.19
C TRP A 262 28.87 -32.76 -44.42
N GLN A 263 27.79 -32.03 -44.18
CA GLN A 263 26.91 -31.42 -45.19
C GLN A 263 26.99 -29.90 -45.08
N SER A 264 27.00 -29.20 -46.22
CA SER A 264 27.07 -27.73 -46.23
C SER A 264 25.67 -27.12 -46.29
N VAL A 265 25.45 -26.13 -45.45
CA VAL A 265 24.25 -25.29 -45.40
C VAL A 265 24.61 -23.89 -45.88
N ASN A 266 23.78 -23.32 -46.75
CA ASN A 266 23.92 -21.95 -47.23
C ASN A 266 22.52 -21.29 -47.29
N ILE A 267 22.34 -20.22 -46.51
CA ILE A 267 21.09 -19.49 -46.35
C ILE A 267 21.34 -18.03 -46.78
N SER A 268 20.54 -17.51 -47.71
CA SER A 268 20.55 -16.08 -48.06
C SER A 268 19.81 -15.29 -46.98
N LEU A 269 20.37 -14.15 -46.60
CA LEU A 269 19.89 -13.27 -45.53
C LEU A 269 19.39 -11.91 -46.05
N ASP A 270 19.49 -11.64 -47.35
CA ASP A 270 19.23 -10.32 -47.95
C ASP A 270 17.85 -9.72 -47.63
N ASN A 271 16.85 -10.57 -47.40
CA ASN A 271 15.46 -10.16 -47.15
C ASN A 271 14.96 -10.47 -45.73
N HIS A 272 15.84 -10.91 -44.83
CA HIS A 272 15.44 -11.31 -43.48
C HIS A 272 15.55 -10.20 -42.44
N PHE A 273 16.38 -9.19 -42.70
CA PHE A 273 16.60 -8.08 -41.77
C PHE A 273 15.90 -6.81 -42.24
N SER A 274 15.27 -6.10 -41.30
CA SER A 274 14.71 -4.77 -41.58
C SER A 274 15.85 -3.75 -41.64
N GLN A 275 15.59 -2.60 -42.27
CA GLN A 275 16.54 -1.47 -42.30
C GLN A 275 16.82 -0.84 -40.92
N TYR A 276 16.04 -1.21 -39.90
CA TYR A 276 16.10 -0.65 -38.56
C TYR A 276 16.88 -1.54 -37.58
N LEU A 277 16.99 -2.84 -37.86
CA LEU A 277 17.74 -3.76 -37.03
C LEU A 277 19.25 -3.57 -37.23
N THR A 278 19.97 -3.23 -36.16
CA THR A 278 21.43 -3.00 -36.20
C THR A 278 22.23 -4.17 -35.64
N THR A 279 21.63 -4.97 -34.78
CA THR A 279 22.25 -6.16 -34.18
C THR A 279 21.24 -7.29 -34.13
N THR A 280 21.72 -8.54 -34.12
CA THR A 280 20.87 -9.73 -33.96
C THR A 280 21.65 -10.84 -33.26
N TYR A 281 20.99 -11.98 -33.06
CA TYR A 281 21.57 -13.22 -32.57
C TYR A 281 21.10 -14.36 -33.46
N LEU A 282 21.91 -15.41 -33.60
CA LEU A 282 21.49 -16.68 -34.16
C LEU A 282 21.27 -17.69 -33.03
N GLN A 283 20.26 -18.55 -33.16
CA GLN A 283 19.96 -19.60 -32.20
C GLN A 283 19.75 -20.93 -32.91
N PHE A 284 20.52 -21.94 -32.50
CA PHE A 284 20.43 -23.32 -32.98
C PHE A 284 19.69 -24.13 -31.92
N CYS A 285 18.57 -24.76 -32.28
CA CYS A 285 17.74 -25.52 -31.34
C CYS A 285 17.56 -26.96 -31.81
N ILE A 286 17.55 -27.89 -30.85
CA ILE A 286 17.24 -29.29 -31.05
C ILE A 286 16.10 -29.69 -30.11
N GLN A 287 15.13 -30.42 -30.64
CA GLN A 287 14.07 -31.03 -29.84
C GLN A 287 13.93 -32.50 -30.24
N THR A 288 14.14 -33.39 -29.27
CA THR A 288 14.02 -34.84 -29.48
C THR A 288 12.60 -35.30 -29.14
N SER A 289 12.14 -36.29 -29.89
CA SER A 289 10.83 -36.91 -29.67
C SER A 289 10.83 -37.83 -28.43
N GLN A 290 9.63 -38.10 -27.92
CA GLN A 290 9.33 -38.99 -26.77
C GLN A 290 9.72 -40.46 -27.00
N LEU A 291 10.33 -40.81 -28.13
CA LEU A 291 10.82 -42.15 -28.40
C LEU A 291 12.09 -42.43 -27.58
N PRO A 292 12.17 -43.57 -26.87
CA PRO A 292 13.27 -43.87 -25.94
C PRO A 292 14.58 -44.28 -26.63
N SER A 293 14.70 -44.09 -27.94
CA SER A 293 15.91 -44.37 -28.70
C SER A 293 16.97 -43.31 -28.41
N LEU A 294 18.21 -43.74 -28.16
CA LEU A 294 19.35 -42.85 -28.03
C LEU A 294 19.72 -42.23 -29.39
N ARG A 295 20.06 -40.93 -29.39
CA ARG A 295 20.56 -40.23 -30.58
C ARG A 295 22.01 -39.82 -30.38
N GLY A 296 22.77 -39.83 -31.47
CA GLY A 296 24.16 -39.42 -31.50
C GLY A 296 24.37 -37.91 -31.40
N GLY A 297 23.40 -37.10 -31.84
CA GLY A 297 23.41 -35.63 -31.69
C GLY A 297 23.43 -34.82 -32.99
N TRP A 298 23.60 -33.50 -32.85
CA TRP A 298 23.77 -32.54 -33.94
C TRP A 298 25.13 -31.85 -33.78
N PHE A 299 25.88 -31.81 -34.87
CA PHE A 299 27.22 -31.25 -34.92
C PHE A 299 27.28 -30.11 -35.94
N ILE A 300 27.98 -29.02 -35.60
CA ILE A 300 28.07 -27.79 -36.40
C ILE A 300 29.52 -27.32 -36.44
N ASP A 301 29.98 -26.90 -37.63
CA ASP A 301 31.35 -26.43 -37.87
C ASP A 301 31.39 -25.36 -38.97
N GLU A 302 32.50 -24.63 -39.10
CA GLU A 302 32.75 -23.62 -40.15
C GLU A 302 31.61 -22.60 -40.32
N LEU A 303 31.11 -22.06 -39.20
CA LEU A 303 30.01 -21.09 -39.19
C LEU A 303 30.51 -19.70 -39.59
N SER A 304 29.99 -19.16 -40.70
CA SER A 304 30.36 -17.82 -41.18
C SER A 304 29.20 -17.04 -41.78
N LEU A 305 29.24 -15.73 -41.56
CA LEU A 305 28.41 -14.71 -42.19
C LEU A 305 29.26 -13.95 -43.21
N PHE A 306 28.76 -13.84 -44.44
CA PHE A 306 29.44 -13.14 -45.52
C PHE A 306 28.52 -12.13 -46.16
N ASN A 307 28.92 -10.86 -46.15
CA ASN A 307 28.26 -9.75 -46.85
C ASN A 307 29.20 -9.19 -47.92
N GLU A 308 28.75 -9.16 -49.18
CA GLU A 308 29.56 -8.63 -50.29
C GLU A 308 29.76 -7.12 -50.15
N GLY A 309 28.79 -6.40 -49.57
CA GLY A 309 28.81 -4.95 -49.45
C GLY A 309 28.67 -4.24 -50.81
N ASP A 310 29.11 -3.00 -50.89
CA ASP A 310 29.12 -2.16 -52.10
C ASP A 310 30.51 -1.52 -52.33
N GLN A 311 30.64 -0.62 -53.30
CA GLN A 311 31.84 0.16 -53.56
C GLN A 311 32.27 0.92 -52.32
N LYS A 312 33.58 0.93 -52.01
CA LYS A 312 34.14 1.63 -50.85
C LYS A 312 34.56 3.04 -51.22
N GLY A 313 34.24 4.00 -50.34
CA GLY A 313 34.87 5.32 -50.37
C GLY A 313 34.60 6.08 -49.08
N ALA A 314 35.62 6.77 -48.56
CA ALA A 314 35.50 7.56 -47.33
C ALA A 314 36.39 8.80 -47.40
N TRP A 315 36.09 9.78 -46.54
CA TRP A 315 36.98 10.89 -46.27
C TRP A 315 37.89 10.54 -45.10
N PHE A 316 39.20 10.65 -45.30
CA PHE A 316 40.20 10.33 -44.30
C PHE A 316 41.11 11.52 -44.04
N HIS A 317 41.30 11.85 -42.77
CA HIS A 317 42.29 12.82 -42.30
C HIS A 317 43.39 12.06 -41.57
N GLY A 318 44.60 12.06 -42.11
CA GLY A 318 45.76 11.43 -41.47
C GLY A 318 46.65 10.70 -42.47
N ASN A 319 47.30 9.64 -42.00
CA ASN A 319 48.34 8.91 -42.73
C ASN A 319 48.09 7.39 -42.68
N PHE A 320 48.16 6.70 -43.82
CA PHE A 320 47.93 5.24 -43.91
C PHE A 320 49.10 4.38 -43.41
N SER A 321 50.27 4.97 -43.18
CA SER A 321 51.47 4.24 -42.81
C SER A 321 52.33 5.06 -41.84
N GLY A 322 51.86 5.16 -40.59
CA GLY A 322 52.47 5.88 -39.48
C GLY A 322 51.70 7.14 -39.08
N ASN A 323 52.28 7.92 -38.16
CA ASN A 323 51.67 9.10 -37.54
C ASN A 323 51.06 10.11 -38.53
N TYR A 324 49.96 10.75 -38.12
CA TYR A 324 49.40 11.94 -38.77
C TYR A 324 50.22 13.22 -38.43
N LEU A 325 49.98 14.34 -39.13
CA LEU A 325 50.78 15.55 -38.94
C LEU A 325 50.41 16.31 -37.66
N PRO A 326 51.41 16.85 -36.94
CA PRO A 326 51.16 17.74 -35.81
C PRO A 326 50.69 19.13 -36.26
N ASN A 327 49.92 19.81 -35.41
CA ASN A 327 49.41 21.17 -35.62
C ASN A 327 48.57 21.35 -36.90
N ALA A 328 47.85 20.32 -37.31
CA ALA A 328 46.92 20.35 -38.42
C ALA A 328 45.60 21.01 -38.01
N VAL A 329 45.04 21.83 -38.91
CA VAL A 329 43.67 22.35 -38.81
C VAL A 329 42.99 22.14 -40.15
N SER A 330 42.43 20.95 -40.30
CA SER A 330 41.97 20.42 -41.58
C SER A 330 40.47 20.56 -41.72
N GLU A 331 40.01 21.46 -42.58
CA GLU A 331 38.59 21.71 -42.81
C GLU A 331 38.11 21.02 -44.10
N PHE A 332 37.10 20.17 -43.99
CA PHE A 332 36.28 19.65 -45.08
C PHE A 332 34.87 20.24 -44.97
N ILE A 333 34.39 20.91 -46.02
CA ILE A 333 33.08 21.59 -46.03
C ILE A 333 32.21 20.99 -47.13
N ILE A 334 30.97 20.64 -46.83
CA ILE A 334 30.01 20.06 -47.78
C ILE A 334 28.65 20.79 -47.76
N PRO A 335 28.08 21.17 -48.91
CA PRO A 335 26.78 21.83 -48.97
C PRO A 335 25.64 20.81 -48.94
N ALA A 336 24.61 21.07 -48.13
CA ALA A 336 23.42 20.24 -48.01
C ALA A 336 22.16 21.00 -48.46
N ASN A 337 21.41 20.40 -49.39
CA ASN A 337 20.08 20.89 -49.77
C ASN A 337 19.02 20.07 -49.01
N LEU A 338 18.40 20.70 -48.02
CA LEU A 338 17.39 20.11 -47.13
C LEU A 338 15.96 20.25 -47.68
N SER A 339 15.76 20.71 -48.92
CA SER A 339 14.41 20.90 -49.48
C SER A 339 13.57 19.62 -49.51
N SER A 340 14.19 18.45 -49.65
CA SER A 340 13.55 17.13 -49.61
C SER A 340 13.50 16.50 -48.21
N PHE A 341 14.14 17.13 -47.21
CA PHE A 341 14.18 16.69 -45.82
C PHE A 341 14.19 17.92 -44.88
N PRO A 342 13.09 18.69 -44.79
CA PRO A 342 13.07 20.01 -44.16
C PRO A 342 13.05 19.97 -42.62
N TYR A 343 12.93 18.78 -42.03
CA TYR A 343 12.79 18.54 -40.59
C TYR A 343 14.02 17.88 -39.97
N LEU A 344 15.22 18.21 -40.46
CA LEU A 344 16.47 17.73 -39.88
C LEU A 344 16.62 18.22 -38.42
N ASP A 345 16.61 17.28 -37.48
CA ASP A 345 16.90 17.54 -36.06
C ASP A 345 18.18 16.86 -35.56
N GLU A 346 18.80 15.99 -36.36
CA GLU A 346 20.03 15.29 -35.99
C GLU A 346 20.82 14.77 -37.20
N LEU A 347 22.15 14.94 -37.15
CA LEU A 347 23.10 14.41 -38.14
C LEU A 347 23.82 13.19 -37.56
N GLU A 348 23.73 12.05 -38.23
CA GLU A 348 24.60 10.90 -38.00
C GLU A 348 25.83 10.99 -38.90
N ILE A 349 27.00 10.72 -38.34
CA ILE A 349 28.25 10.54 -39.06
C ILE A 349 28.84 9.18 -38.68
N ASN A 350 29.25 8.36 -39.64
CA ASN A 350 29.97 7.13 -39.31
C ASN A 350 31.45 7.46 -39.30
N ALA A 351 32.12 7.27 -38.16
CA ALA A 351 33.51 7.64 -37.98
C ALA A 351 34.35 6.43 -37.56
N ASN A 352 35.56 6.32 -38.10
CA ASN A 352 36.57 5.37 -37.67
C ASN A 352 37.84 6.16 -37.38
N TRP A 353 38.31 6.16 -36.14
CA TRP A 353 39.48 6.90 -35.69
C TRP A 353 40.53 6.03 -34.99
N ASP A 354 41.77 6.46 -35.17
CA ASP A 354 43.00 6.08 -34.48
C ASP A 354 43.78 7.39 -34.22
N ILE A 355 43.41 8.10 -33.16
CA ILE A 355 43.86 9.46 -32.86
C ILE A 355 44.10 9.62 -31.35
N GLN A 356 44.99 10.52 -30.92
CA GLN A 356 45.30 10.71 -29.49
C GLN A 356 44.05 10.95 -28.62
N GLY A 357 43.05 11.65 -29.14
CA GLY A 357 41.80 11.94 -28.43
C GLY A 357 41.93 13.00 -27.33
N TYR A 358 40.98 13.01 -26.38
CA TYR A 358 40.90 13.96 -25.28
C TYR A 358 40.83 15.43 -25.75
N LEU A 359 41.49 16.36 -25.04
CA LEU A 359 41.64 17.77 -25.40
C LEU A 359 42.80 18.04 -26.37
N HIS A 360 43.44 16.98 -26.87
CA HIS A 360 44.65 17.10 -27.66
C HIS A 360 44.31 17.12 -29.15
N ASP A 361 43.74 16.01 -29.62
CA ASP A 361 43.46 15.79 -31.03
C ASP A 361 42.01 15.30 -31.20
N TYR A 362 41.21 16.03 -31.98
CA TYR A 362 39.77 15.76 -32.10
C TYR A 362 39.16 16.36 -33.37
N LEU A 363 38.04 15.77 -33.79
CA LEU A 363 37.16 16.26 -34.85
C LEU A 363 36.06 17.15 -34.26
N VAL A 364 35.93 18.35 -34.82
CA VAL A 364 34.81 19.28 -34.58
C VAL A 364 33.89 19.30 -35.78
N VAL A 365 32.59 19.15 -35.53
CA VAL A 365 31.54 19.24 -36.55
C VAL A 365 30.70 20.48 -36.31
N GLU A 366 30.54 21.28 -37.35
CA GLU A 366 29.78 22.52 -37.36
C GLU A 366 28.77 22.54 -38.51
N PHE A 367 27.66 23.24 -38.35
CA PHE A 367 26.76 23.57 -39.44
C PHE A 367 26.53 25.07 -39.57
N SER A 368 26.26 25.52 -40.80
CA SER A 368 25.87 26.88 -41.13
C SER A 368 24.52 26.83 -41.84
N PHE A 369 23.59 27.73 -41.53
CA PHE A 369 22.31 27.88 -42.24
C PHE A 369 22.28 29.11 -43.16
N ASP A 370 23.38 29.87 -43.23
CA ASP A 370 23.51 31.16 -43.91
C ASP A 370 24.71 31.18 -44.89
N ASN A 371 24.95 30.02 -45.53
CA ASN A 371 25.99 29.80 -46.54
C ASN A 371 27.40 30.16 -46.06
N GLY A 372 27.71 29.83 -44.80
CA GLY A 372 29.03 29.96 -44.19
C GLY A 372 29.33 31.31 -43.55
N SER A 373 28.32 32.19 -43.40
CA SER A 373 28.48 33.50 -42.74
C SER A 373 28.60 33.36 -41.22
N SER A 374 27.89 32.39 -40.64
CA SER A 374 28.01 31.96 -39.24
C SER A 374 28.05 30.42 -39.16
N TRP A 375 28.65 29.91 -38.09
CA TRP A 375 28.83 28.48 -37.85
C TRP A 375 28.40 28.11 -36.43
N ASN A 376 27.67 27.00 -36.29
CA ASN A 376 27.18 26.46 -35.03
C ASN A 376 27.82 25.09 -34.81
N VAL A 377 28.47 24.90 -33.66
CA VAL A 377 29.12 23.62 -33.30
C VAL A 377 28.07 22.61 -32.83
N ILE A 378 28.14 21.37 -33.32
CA ILE A 378 27.22 20.27 -32.97
C ILE A 378 27.93 19.03 -32.39
N SER A 379 29.26 18.98 -32.42
CA SER A 379 30.08 17.90 -31.84
C SER A 379 30.44 18.10 -30.36
N GLY A 380 29.80 19.04 -29.65
CA GLY A 380 30.15 19.40 -28.27
C GLY A 380 31.49 20.12 -28.11
N ASN A 381 31.84 20.48 -26.87
CA ASN A 381 33.03 21.30 -26.54
C ASN A 381 34.37 20.58 -26.70
N TYR A 382 34.37 19.25 -26.69
CA TYR A 382 35.59 18.43 -26.72
C TYR A 382 35.74 17.64 -28.03
N GLY A 383 34.85 17.85 -29.00
CA GLY A 383 34.87 17.16 -30.29
C GLY A 383 34.78 15.63 -30.14
N ILE A 384 35.22 14.94 -31.19
CA ILE A 384 35.20 13.48 -31.33
C ILE A 384 36.64 12.99 -31.45
N PRO A 385 37.10 12.00 -30.67
CA PRO A 385 36.34 11.23 -29.67
C PRO A 385 36.17 11.94 -28.31
N GLY A 386 36.89 13.05 -28.07
CA GLY A 386 36.79 13.80 -26.81
C GLY A 386 37.14 12.94 -25.59
N LEU A 387 36.21 12.84 -24.63
CA LEU A 387 36.32 12.01 -23.42
C LEU A 387 35.90 10.54 -23.64
N GLY A 388 35.73 10.13 -24.90
CA GLY A 388 35.30 8.80 -25.30
C GLY A 388 33.88 8.79 -25.88
N VAL A 389 33.63 7.85 -26.80
CA VAL A 389 32.31 7.63 -27.43
C VAL A 389 31.78 6.26 -27.01
N TRP A 390 30.58 6.22 -26.42
CA TRP A 390 29.90 4.98 -26.10
C TRP A 390 29.20 4.38 -27.32
N HIS A 391 29.49 3.12 -27.63
CA HIS A 391 28.82 2.37 -28.68
C HIS A 391 28.76 0.88 -28.33
N ASN A 392 27.57 0.27 -28.44
CA ASN A 392 27.31 -1.14 -28.12
C ASN A 392 27.85 -1.58 -26.73
N GLY A 393 27.71 -0.72 -25.72
CA GLY A 393 28.16 -1.00 -24.35
C GLY A 393 29.67 -0.84 -24.13
N ASN A 394 30.42 -0.43 -25.16
CA ASN A 394 31.86 -0.19 -25.09
C ASN A 394 32.18 1.31 -25.22
N LEU A 395 33.16 1.77 -24.46
CA LEU A 395 33.65 3.15 -24.52
C LEU A 395 34.94 3.22 -25.35
N TYR A 396 34.89 3.95 -26.45
CA TYR A 396 36.02 4.10 -27.38
C TYR A 396 36.72 5.44 -27.17
N TYR A 397 37.99 5.41 -26.75
CA TYR A 397 38.84 6.60 -26.55
C TYR A 397 39.69 6.89 -27.79
N ALA A 398 40.95 6.48 -27.78
CA ALA A 398 41.92 6.82 -28.83
C ALA A 398 41.74 6.00 -30.13
N GLU A 399 41.20 4.78 -30.01
CA GLU A 399 40.94 3.88 -31.13
C GLU A 399 39.48 3.45 -31.13
N SER A 400 38.84 3.47 -32.30
CA SER A 400 37.48 2.95 -32.50
C SER A 400 37.43 1.51 -33.01
N ARG A 401 38.53 1.00 -33.59
CA ARG A 401 38.69 -0.36 -34.15
C ARG A 401 37.64 -0.77 -35.19
N GLY A 402 36.89 0.19 -35.72
CA GLY A 402 35.77 -0.03 -36.61
C GLY A 402 34.98 1.25 -36.87
N TRP A 403 33.94 1.16 -37.68
CA TRP A 403 33.05 2.29 -37.92
C TRP A 403 32.05 2.43 -36.78
N VAL A 404 32.09 3.57 -36.10
CA VAL A 404 31.17 3.93 -35.03
C VAL A 404 30.22 5.03 -35.50
N PRO A 405 28.89 4.84 -35.42
CA PRO A 405 27.92 5.89 -35.72
C PRO A 405 27.88 6.92 -34.59
N ILE A 406 28.07 8.19 -34.93
CA ILE A 406 28.03 9.32 -34.00
C ILE A 406 26.86 10.21 -34.36
N TYR A 407 26.01 10.46 -33.37
CA TYR A 407 24.76 11.18 -33.54
C TYR A 407 24.86 12.60 -32.96
N LEU A 408 24.68 13.60 -33.81
CA LEU A 408 24.92 15.00 -33.50
C LEU A 408 23.61 15.79 -33.56
N PRO A 409 23.07 16.22 -32.40
CA PRO A 409 21.79 16.92 -32.36
C PRO A 409 21.88 18.30 -32.99
N ILE A 410 20.85 18.68 -33.73
CA ILE A 410 20.71 19.97 -34.42
C ILE A 410 19.45 20.67 -33.89
N VAL A 411 19.63 21.65 -33.02
CA VAL A 411 18.54 22.46 -32.48
C VAL A 411 18.32 23.69 -33.38
N HIS A 412 17.76 23.48 -34.58
CA HIS A 412 17.49 24.57 -35.52
C HIS A 412 16.31 24.31 -36.46
N ASN A 413 15.52 25.34 -36.77
CA ASN A 413 14.41 25.25 -37.72
C ASN A 413 14.82 25.79 -39.10
N PHE A 414 15.25 24.88 -39.98
CA PHE A 414 15.72 25.22 -41.33
C PHE A 414 14.63 25.79 -42.25
N THR A 415 13.36 25.44 -42.02
CA THR A 415 12.23 25.91 -42.84
C THR A 415 11.99 27.40 -42.64
N ASN A 416 12.04 27.87 -41.39
CA ASN A 416 11.78 29.28 -41.06
C ASN A 416 13.01 30.19 -41.22
N SER A 417 14.23 29.63 -41.19
CA SER A 417 15.47 30.40 -41.28
C SER A 417 15.96 30.67 -42.71
N GLY A 418 15.30 30.12 -43.74
CA GLY A 418 15.80 30.14 -45.12
C GLY A 418 17.02 29.24 -45.36
N GLY A 419 17.28 28.30 -44.44
CA GLY A 419 18.44 27.41 -44.49
C GLY A 419 18.30 26.24 -45.46
N LEU A 420 17.09 25.94 -45.95
CA LEU A 420 16.80 24.75 -46.77
C LEU A 420 17.74 24.53 -47.96
N ASN A 421 18.26 25.59 -48.60
CA ASN A 421 19.20 25.50 -49.72
C ASN A 421 20.55 26.21 -49.46
N HIS A 422 20.81 26.63 -48.23
CA HIS A 422 22.02 27.36 -47.82
C HIS A 422 22.77 26.66 -46.68
N THR A 423 22.40 25.41 -46.35
CA THR A 423 23.04 24.66 -45.28
C THR A 423 24.42 24.16 -45.71
N LEU A 424 25.44 24.37 -44.88
CA LEU A 424 26.76 23.77 -45.03
C LEU A 424 27.10 22.97 -43.77
N PHE A 425 27.73 21.81 -43.92
CA PHE A 425 28.38 21.08 -42.84
C PHE A 425 29.91 21.21 -42.97
N LYS A 426 30.60 21.35 -41.86
CA LYS A 426 32.06 21.51 -41.81
C LYS A 426 32.66 20.59 -40.76
N PHE A 427 33.64 19.82 -41.19
CA PHE A 427 34.38 18.84 -40.42
C PHE A 427 35.80 19.36 -40.26
N THR A 428 36.18 19.71 -39.03
CA THR A 428 37.49 20.28 -38.71
C THR A 428 38.25 19.37 -37.77
N VAL A 429 39.36 18.80 -38.22
CA VAL A 429 40.26 18.06 -37.32
C VAL A 429 41.34 19.00 -36.80
N TYR A 430 41.50 19.04 -35.48
CA TYR A 430 42.56 19.74 -34.78
C TYR A 430 43.57 18.73 -34.26
N THR A 431 44.86 18.95 -34.52
CA THR A 431 45.95 18.18 -33.90
C THR A 431 46.94 19.10 -33.19
N ASN A 432 47.60 18.61 -32.16
CA ASN A 432 48.61 19.34 -31.39
C ASN A 432 50.04 18.94 -31.79
N ALA A 433 51.04 19.43 -31.05
CA ALA A 433 52.46 19.12 -31.28
C ALA A 433 52.98 17.89 -30.52
N GLY A 434 52.10 17.14 -29.85
CA GLY A 434 52.38 16.08 -28.90
C GLY A 434 52.40 14.69 -29.55
N ILE A 435 51.48 13.82 -29.14
CA ILE A 435 51.34 12.46 -29.65
C ILE A 435 50.44 12.54 -30.89
N ASN A 436 50.87 11.96 -32.01
CA ASN A 436 50.14 12.04 -33.28
C ASN A 436 49.78 10.65 -33.82
N TYR A 437 49.28 9.81 -32.91
CA TYR A 437 48.77 8.47 -33.15
C TYR A 437 47.75 8.13 -32.05
N GLY A 438 46.85 7.18 -32.29
CA GLY A 438 45.99 6.63 -31.24
C GLY A 438 46.62 5.42 -30.54
N GLY A 439 46.03 5.02 -29.43
CA GLY A 439 46.51 3.90 -28.63
C GLY A 439 47.84 4.12 -27.90
N SER A 440 48.52 3.01 -27.59
CA SER A 440 49.78 3.00 -26.83
C SER A 440 51.03 3.24 -27.69
N SER A 441 50.93 2.98 -28.99
CA SER A 441 51.99 3.16 -29.98
C SER A 441 51.39 3.24 -31.38
N SER A 442 52.05 3.93 -32.30
CA SER A 442 51.57 3.97 -33.69
C SER A 442 51.47 2.57 -34.31
N SER A 443 50.30 2.27 -34.90
CA SER A 443 49.85 0.90 -35.17
C SER A 443 49.35 0.63 -36.59
N GLY A 444 49.58 1.55 -37.54
CA GLY A 444 49.23 1.32 -38.94
C GLY A 444 48.84 2.62 -39.64
N TRP A 445 47.55 2.74 -39.94
CA TRP A 445 46.98 4.03 -40.32
C TRP A 445 46.66 4.83 -39.05
N GLU A 446 46.90 6.13 -39.07
CA GLU A 446 46.67 7.03 -37.94
C GLU A 446 45.85 8.20 -38.44
N GLY A 447 44.77 8.53 -37.73
CA GLY A 447 43.93 9.68 -38.05
C GLY A 447 42.44 9.42 -37.80
N ILE A 448 41.58 10.08 -38.58
CA ILE A 448 40.13 9.90 -38.50
C ILE A 448 39.51 9.85 -39.90
N ALA A 449 38.74 8.80 -40.14
CA ALA A 449 37.91 8.63 -41.32
C ALA A 449 36.44 8.92 -40.98
N ILE A 450 35.74 9.55 -41.93
CA ILE A 450 34.29 9.71 -41.90
C ILE A 450 33.69 9.14 -43.17
N ASP A 451 32.57 8.46 -43.00
CA ASP A 451 31.76 7.90 -44.07
C ASP A 451 30.27 8.08 -43.73
N GLN A 452 29.41 7.87 -44.72
CA GLN A 452 27.95 7.89 -44.66
C GLN A 452 27.35 8.96 -43.72
N LEU A 453 27.08 10.14 -44.26
CA LEU A 453 26.31 11.19 -43.58
C LEU A 453 24.82 10.89 -43.68
N VAL A 454 24.13 10.78 -42.55
CA VAL A 454 22.70 10.46 -42.51
C VAL A 454 21.93 11.52 -41.73
N PHE A 455 20.81 11.94 -42.31
CA PHE A 455 19.85 12.85 -41.69
C PHE A 455 18.76 12.06 -40.99
N HIS A 456 18.48 12.44 -39.75
CA HIS A 456 17.40 11.88 -38.94
C HIS A 456 16.34 12.93 -38.63
N HIS A 457 15.13 12.44 -38.40
CA HIS A 457 14.01 13.18 -37.81
C HIS A 457 13.25 12.27 -36.84
N ASN A 458 12.98 12.75 -35.63
CA ASN A 458 12.25 12.03 -34.57
C ASN A 458 12.79 10.60 -34.31
N ARG A 459 14.11 10.41 -34.30
CA ARG A 459 14.72 9.11 -34.01
C ARG A 459 14.30 8.64 -32.62
N GLY A 460 13.90 7.36 -32.51
CA GLY A 460 13.37 6.78 -31.27
C GLY A 460 11.85 6.93 -31.09
N SER A 461 11.13 7.49 -32.08
CA SER A 461 9.67 7.50 -32.12
C SER A 461 9.12 6.61 -33.25
N SER A 462 7.83 6.29 -33.20
CA SER A 462 7.12 5.58 -34.28
C SER A 462 7.04 6.36 -35.60
N GLN A 463 7.41 7.65 -35.60
CA GLN A 463 7.44 8.52 -36.79
C GLN A 463 8.87 8.82 -37.27
N SER A 464 9.86 8.02 -36.86
CA SER A 464 11.25 8.23 -37.24
C SER A 464 11.44 8.23 -38.77
N GLN A 465 12.16 9.21 -39.30
CA GLN A 465 12.57 9.27 -40.70
C GLN A 465 14.10 9.28 -40.79
N LYS A 466 14.65 8.56 -41.76
CA LYS A 466 16.09 8.46 -42.04
C LYS A 466 16.34 8.76 -43.52
N TYR A 467 17.36 9.56 -43.82
CA TYR A 467 17.79 9.86 -45.19
C TYR A 467 19.31 9.86 -45.31
N VAL A 468 19.88 8.98 -46.14
CA VAL A 468 21.33 8.99 -46.43
C VAL A 468 21.63 10.19 -47.33
N PHE A 469 22.34 11.18 -46.77
CA PHE A 469 22.70 12.41 -47.47
C PHE A 469 23.88 12.21 -48.42
N LYS A 470 24.93 11.55 -47.94
CA LYS A 470 26.15 11.23 -48.71
C LYS A 470 26.72 9.91 -48.22
N ASP A 471 27.10 9.02 -49.14
CA ASP A 471 27.69 7.71 -48.89
C ASP A 471 29.17 7.61 -49.29
N PHE A 472 29.72 8.64 -49.92
CA PHE A 472 31.12 8.78 -50.36
C PHE A 472 31.73 7.63 -51.19
N ASN A 473 30.92 6.65 -51.62
CA ASN A 473 31.35 5.49 -52.41
C ASN A 473 31.93 5.86 -53.79
N SER A 474 31.64 7.06 -54.30
CA SER A 474 32.17 7.60 -55.56
C SER A 474 33.19 8.72 -55.33
N ALA A 475 34.23 8.78 -56.17
CA ALA A 475 35.27 9.82 -56.10
C ALA A 475 34.68 11.25 -56.20
N PRO A 476 34.99 12.15 -55.24
CA PRO A 476 34.38 13.46 -55.16
C PRO A 476 34.99 14.45 -56.17
N LEU A 477 34.19 15.41 -56.64
CA LEU A 477 34.71 16.55 -57.38
C LEU A 477 35.25 17.61 -56.40
N LEU A 478 36.56 17.82 -56.37
CA LEU A 478 37.20 18.78 -55.45
C LEU A 478 37.29 20.18 -56.07
N GLY A 479 36.34 21.05 -55.72
CA GLY A 479 36.32 22.45 -56.12
C GLY A 479 35.49 23.28 -55.15
N PHE A 480 35.84 24.56 -54.97
CA PHE A 480 35.07 25.46 -54.10
C PHE A 480 33.58 25.46 -54.49
N ASN A 481 32.68 25.26 -53.52
CA ASN A 481 31.24 25.05 -53.70
C ASN A 481 30.84 23.81 -54.52
N SER A 482 31.70 22.79 -54.61
CA SER A 482 31.30 21.49 -55.15
C SER A 482 30.19 20.85 -54.31
N PRO A 483 29.20 20.18 -54.94
CA PRO A 483 28.20 19.39 -54.22
C PRO A 483 28.78 18.19 -53.45
N ASP A 484 30.02 17.79 -53.74
CA ASP A 484 30.75 16.75 -52.99
C ASP A 484 31.65 17.32 -51.89
N GLY A 485 31.64 18.65 -51.75
CA GLY A 485 32.42 19.38 -50.77
C GLY A 485 33.79 19.83 -51.26
N TRP A 486 34.48 20.61 -50.42
CA TRP A 486 35.78 21.18 -50.70
C TRP A 486 36.63 21.31 -49.44
N LEU A 487 37.94 21.36 -49.64
CA LEU A 487 38.92 21.53 -48.58
C LEU A 487 39.27 23.00 -48.38
N ARG A 488 39.43 23.41 -47.12
CA ARG A 488 39.93 24.74 -46.76
C ARG A 488 41.06 24.60 -45.74
N THR A 489 42.10 25.41 -45.89
CA THR A 489 43.24 25.48 -44.95
C THR A 489 43.18 26.81 -44.20
N LYS A 490 43.28 26.80 -42.87
CA LYS A 490 43.55 28.05 -42.13
C LYS A 490 45.03 28.44 -42.35
N SER A 491 45.27 29.72 -42.61
CA SER A 491 46.57 30.28 -43.01
C SER A 491 47.74 29.73 -42.18
N LEU A 492 48.58 28.89 -42.81
CA LEU A 492 49.82 28.23 -42.32
C LEU A 492 49.71 26.84 -41.68
N THR A 493 48.56 26.17 -41.69
CA THR A 493 48.41 24.79 -41.17
C THR A 493 48.17 23.77 -42.29
N PRO A 494 48.70 22.53 -42.19
CA PRO A 494 48.44 21.47 -43.17
C PRO A 494 46.97 21.00 -43.09
N ASN A 495 46.41 20.65 -44.25
CA ASN A 495 45.12 19.96 -44.34
C ASN A 495 45.35 18.55 -44.89
N GLU A 496 45.05 17.51 -44.09
CA GLU A 496 45.30 16.11 -44.44
C GLU A 496 44.02 15.36 -44.89
N TRP A 497 42.89 16.05 -45.07
CA TRP A 497 41.70 15.41 -45.64
C TRP A 497 41.97 14.94 -47.06
N GLN A 498 41.73 13.66 -47.30
CA GLN A 498 41.83 13.00 -48.59
C GLN A 498 40.64 12.04 -48.74
N TRP A 499 40.10 11.93 -49.95
CA TRP A 499 39.16 10.86 -50.26
C TRP A 499 39.95 9.60 -50.62
N THR A 500 39.54 8.46 -50.10
CA THR A 500 40.21 7.17 -50.30
C THR A 500 39.21 6.06 -50.60
N GLN A 501 39.66 4.99 -51.27
CA GLN A 501 38.94 3.73 -51.45
C GLN A 501 39.48 2.61 -50.54
N ASP A 502 40.55 2.87 -49.79
CA ASP A 502 41.13 1.91 -48.86
C ASP A 502 40.25 1.71 -47.61
N MET A 503 39.31 2.63 -47.38
CA MET A 503 38.34 2.63 -46.29
C MET A 503 36.93 2.87 -46.83
N GLY A 504 35.93 2.34 -46.12
CA GLY A 504 34.50 2.60 -46.36
C GLY A 504 33.61 1.72 -45.49
N LEU A 505 32.46 2.24 -45.10
CA LEU A 505 31.42 1.56 -44.33
C LEU A 505 30.73 0.48 -45.17
N SER A 506 30.58 0.72 -46.47
CA SER A 506 29.99 -0.20 -47.45
C SER A 506 30.89 -1.40 -47.79
N ALA A 507 32.02 -1.59 -47.09
CA ALA A 507 32.96 -2.64 -47.40
C ALA A 507 32.37 -4.05 -47.27
N GLN A 508 32.93 -4.98 -48.04
CA GLN A 508 32.76 -6.41 -47.80
C GLN A 508 33.07 -6.74 -46.34
N GLN A 509 32.17 -7.48 -45.70
CA GLN A 509 32.27 -7.89 -44.30
C GLN A 509 32.20 -9.41 -44.21
N PHE A 510 33.02 -9.96 -43.32
CA PHE A 510 33.05 -11.39 -43.02
C PHE A 510 33.14 -11.56 -41.52
N GLN A 511 32.26 -12.38 -40.96
CA GLN A 511 32.26 -12.75 -39.55
C GLN A 511 32.30 -14.26 -39.46
N VAL A 512 33.29 -14.80 -38.77
CA VAL A 512 33.47 -16.25 -38.56
C VAL A 512 33.31 -16.55 -37.09
N PHE A 513 32.60 -17.63 -36.79
CA PHE A 513 32.54 -18.22 -35.47
C PHE A 513 33.39 -19.49 -35.47
N SER A 514 34.61 -19.36 -34.95
CA SER A 514 35.54 -20.48 -34.80
C SER A 514 35.17 -21.30 -33.56
N PHE A 515 35.08 -22.62 -33.72
CA PHE A 515 34.94 -23.57 -32.61
C PHE A 515 36.29 -24.17 -32.18
N ASN A 516 37.41 -23.66 -32.72
CA ASN A 516 38.76 -24.05 -32.31
C ASN A 516 39.22 -23.35 -31.03
N ASP A 517 38.60 -22.22 -30.69
CA ASP A 517 38.84 -21.47 -29.46
C ASP A 517 37.70 -21.74 -28.47
N TYR A 518 38.03 -22.31 -27.31
CA TYR A 518 37.07 -22.75 -26.31
C TYR A 518 37.57 -22.43 -24.90
N ASP A 519 36.64 -22.33 -23.97
CA ASP A 519 36.93 -22.17 -22.54
C ASP A 519 36.69 -23.50 -21.81
N GLU A 520 37.38 -23.72 -20.70
CA GLU A 520 37.17 -24.87 -19.81
C GLU A 520 36.29 -24.43 -18.63
N LEU A 521 35.01 -24.78 -18.67
CA LEU A 521 34.01 -24.40 -17.67
C LEU A 521 33.00 -25.54 -17.45
N PRO A 522 32.29 -25.59 -16.31
CA PRO A 522 31.16 -26.50 -16.17
C PRO A 522 30.13 -26.25 -17.29
N SER A 523 29.40 -27.30 -17.66
CA SER A 523 28.48 -27.24 -18.81
C SER A 523 27.44 -26.13 -18.60
N GLY A 524 27.14 -25.36 -19.65
CA GLY A 524 26.16 -24.27 -19.61
C GLY A 524 26.70 -22.91 -19.11
N TRP A 525 27.89 -22.88 -18.50
CA TRP A 525 28.60 -21.62 -18.21
C TRP A 525 29.26 -21.05 -19.46
N ALA A 526 29.44 -19.72 -19.48
CA ALA A 526 30.11 -19.04 -20.58
C ALA A 526 30.93 -17.83 -20.10
N ILE A 527 31.99 -17.50 -20.85
CA ILE A 527 32.77 -16.27 -20.67
C ILE A 527 32.61 -15.38 -21.91
N SER A 528 32.40 -14.09 -21.67
CA SER A 528 32.40 -13.05 -22.68
C SER A 528 33.36 -11.93 -22.28
N SER A 529 34.16 -11.44 -23.22
CA SER A 529 35.03 -10.27 -23.02
C SER A 529 35.25 -9.56 -24.35
N ASN A 530 35.59 -8.26 -24.27
CA ASN A 530 35.94 -7.44 -25.43
C ASN A 530 37.34 -7.75 -25.98
N ASP A 531 38.21 -8.33 -25.16
CA ASP A 531 39.58 -8.65 -25.50
C ASP A 531 40.04 -9.94 -24.78
N ASN A 532 41.36 -10.18 -24.77
CA ASN A 532 41.93 -11.36 -24.11
C ASN A 532 41.96 -11.25 -22.58
N ASN A 533 41.58 -10.10 -22.01
CA ASN A 533 41.48 -9.90 -20.57
C ASN A 533 40.09 -10.36 -20.12
N LYS A 534 40.01 -11.61 -19.67
CA LYS A 534 38.75 -12.26 -19.31
C LYS A 534 38.85 -13.02 -17.99
N TRP A 535 37.71 -13.47 -17.47
CA TRP A 535 37.66 -14.46 -16.38
C TRP A 535 38.54 -15.67 -16.69
N GLN A 536 39.23 -16.18 -15.68
CA GLN A 536 40.14 -17.32 -15.82
C GLN A 536 39.71 -18.45 -14.88
N TYR A 537 39.50 -19.61 -15.47
CA TYR A 537 39.36 -20.87 -14.75
C TYR A 537 40.75 -21.41 -14.39
N GLY A 538 40.94 -21.90 -13.18
CA GLY A 538 42.16 -22.61 -12.83
C GLY A 538 42.49 -22.68 -11.34
N GLN A 539 43.66 -23.22 -11.05
CA GLN A 539 44.22 -23.25 -9.70
C GLN A 539 44.88 -21.92 -9.35
N ILE A 540 44.83 -21.53 -8.08
CA ILE A 540 45.67 -20.45 -7.55
C ILE A 540 47.12 -20.95 -7.52
N PRO A 541 48.07 -20.28 -8.22
CA PRO A 541 49.47 -20.68 -8.20
C PRO A 541 50.04 -20.66 -6.78
N SER A 542 50.83 -21.67 -6.40
CA SER A 542 51.50 -21.70 -5.08
C SER A 542 52.48 -20.55 -4.85
N THR A 543 52.83 -19.81 -5.91
CA THR A 543 53.71 -18.63 -5.88
C THR A 543 52.94 -17.32 -6.05
N ALA A 544 51.60 -17.33 -6.03
CA ALA A 544 50.79 -16.13 -6.16
C ALA A 544 51.08 -15.16 -5.02
N ILE A 545 51.28 -13.89 -5.38
CA ILE A 545 51.45 -12.77 -4.44
C ILE A 545 50.25 -11.80 -4.48
N TYR A 546 49.30 -12.08 -5.36
CA TYR A 546 48.02 -11.39 -5.52
C TYR A 546 46.91 -12.44 -5.42
N GLY A 547 45.75 -12.05 -4.91
CA GLY A 547 44.60 -12.94 -4.76
C GLY A 547 44.59 -13.73 -3.44
N PRO A 548 43.63 -14.66 -3.25
CA PRO A 548 43.55 -15.51 -2.07
C PRO A 548 44.65 -16.59 -2.06
N ASN A 549 44.93 -17.17 -0.90
CA ASN A 549 45.93 -18.25 -0.76
C ASN A 549 45.42 -19.64 -1.22
N HIS A 550 44.10 -19.85 -1.22
CA HIS A 550 43.43 -21.10 -1.60
C HIS A 550 41.97 -20.79 -1.94
N TRP A 551 41.34 -21.65 -2.74
CA TRP A 551 39.90 -21.63 -3.01
C TRP A 551 39.09 -22.00 -1.76
N ASN A 552 37.80 -21.67 -1.73
CA ASN A 552 36.95 -21.95 -0.58
C ASN A 552 36.68 -23.45 -0.45
N SER A 553 36.39 -24.10 -1.58
CA SER A 553 36.30 -25.53 -1.75
C SER A 553 37.27 -25.99 -2.85
N GLY A 554 37.55 -27.30 -2.92
CA GLY A 554 38.33 -27.85 -4.03
C GLY A 554 39.76 -27.30 -4.24
N GLN A 555 40.21 -27.32 -5.51
CA GLN A 555 41.49 -26.82 -6.00
C GLN A 555 41.35 -25.84 -7.17
N TYR A 556 40.17 -25.71 -7.76
CA TYR A 556 39.89 -24.91 -8.93
C TYR A 556 38.78 -23.90 -8.63
N GLY A 557 38.73 -22.83 -9.42
CA GLY A 557 37.73 -21.78 -9.28
C GLY A 557 37.88 -20.75 -10.39
N LEU A 558 37.16 -19.64 -10.27
CA LEU A 558 37.16 -18.56 -11.26
C LEU A 558 37.72 -17.28 -10.67
N GLY A 559 38.68 -16.66 -11.36
CA GLY A 559 39.30 -15.43 -10.90
C GLY A 559 39.63 -14.46 -12.02
N ILE A 560 39.64 -13.18 -11.67
CA ILE A 560 40.20 -12.12 -12.49
C ILE A 560 41.71 -12.11 -12.27
N ALA A 561 42.46 -12.51 -13.30
CA ALA A 561 43.93 -12.57 -13.30
C ALA A 561 44.56 -13.49 -12.22
N LEU A 562 44.40 -14.81 -12.36
CA LEU A 562 44.94 -15.82 -11.41
C LEU A 562 46.46 -15.75 -11.19
N GLN A 563 47.21 -15.08 -12.08
CA GLN A 563 48.67 -14.99 -12.04
C GLN A 563 49.19 -13.55 -11.90
N GLY A 564 48.43 -12.63 -11.30
CA GLY A 564 48.90 -11.26 -11.17
C GLY A 564 47.83 -10.30 -10.69
N LYS A 565 48.02 -9.04 -11.07
CA LYS A 565 46.98 -8.02 -10.97
C LYS A 565 46.07 -8.09 -12.18
N TYR A 566 44.85 -7.57 -12.05
CA TYR A 566 44.02 -7.30 -13.23
C TYR A 566 44.67 -6.26 -14.14
N THR A 567 44.23 -6.21 -15.40
CA THR A 567 44.66 -5.19 -16.37
C THR A 567 43.75 -3.97 -16.27
N ASN A 568 44.27 -2.79 -16.62
CA ASN A 568 43.42 -1.62 -16.80
C ASN A 568 42.46 -1.80 -17.99
N GLU A 569 41.36 -1.03 -17.98
CA GLU A 569 40.32 -1.04 -19.03
C GLU A 569 39.69 -2.43 -19.29
N MET A 570 39.66 -3.30 -18.29
CA MET A 570 39.05 -4.63 -18.41
C MET A 570 37.53 -4.51 -18.36
N TYR A 571 36.82 -5.21 -19.24
CA TYR A 571 35.38 -5.42 -19.13
C TYR A 571 35.02 -6.84 -19.56
N THR A 572 34.69 -7.70 -18.59
CA THR A 572 34.45 -9.13 -18.83
C THR A 572 33.27 -9.65 -18.02
N HIS A 573 32.62 -10.68 -18.55
CA HIS A 573 31.45 -11.33 -18.00
C HIS A 573 31.67 -12.83 -17.86
N LEU A 574 31.35 -13.35 -16.69
CA LEU A 574 31.08 -14.77 -16.46
C LEU A 574 29.57 -14.93 -16.38
N ILE A 575 29.02 -15.88 -17.13
CA ILE A 575 27.57 -16.06 -17.27
C ILE A 575 27.22 -17.48 -16.84
N SER A 576 26.27 -17.61 -15.91
CA SER A 576 25.79 -18.88 -15.39
C SER A 576 24.95 -19.65 -16.42
N PRO A 577 24.71 -20.95 -16.19
CA PRO A 577 23.59 -21.67 -16.81
C PRO A 577 22.25 -21.06 -16.42
N GLU A 578 21.19 -21.53 -17.07
CA GLU A 578 19.81 -21.19 -16.72
C GLU A 578 19.37 -22.03 -15.50
N TYR A 579 18.79 -21.37 -14.51
CA TYR A 579 18.27 -22.00 -13.30
C TYR A 579 16.75 -21.96 -13.29
N SER A 580 16.13 -23.13 -13.18
CA SER A 580 14.68 -23.26 -12.99
C SER A 580 14.31 -23.13 -11.52
N ILE A 581 13.57 -22.08 -11.17
CA ILE A 581 13.10 -21.85 -9.79
C ILE A 581 11.66 -22.34 -9.67
N PRO A 582 11.35 -23.35 -8.83
CA PRO A 582 9.98 -23.81 -8.65
C PRO A 582 9.05 -22.68 -8.18
N SER A 583 7.79 -22.71 -8.62
CA SER A 583 6.78 -21.72 -8.22
C SER A 583 6.62 -21.66 -6.70
N SER A 584 6.60 -20.45 -6.14
CA SER A 584 6.46 -20.19 -4.70
C SER A 584 7.57 -20.77 -3.81
N ALA A 585 8.74 -21.08 -4.39
CA ALA A 585 9.88 -21.58 -3.63
C ALA A 585 10.68 -20.45 -2.96
N SER A 586 11.17 -20.75 -1.76
CA SER A 586 12.15 -19.90 -1.06
C SER A 586 13.54 -20.18 -1.63
N SER A 587 14.11 -19.21 -2.34
CA SER A 587 15.36 -19.38 -3.09
C SER A 587 16.30 -18.19 -2.97
N ARG A 588 17.60 -18.45 -3.09
CA ARG A 588 18.65 -17.42 -3.03
C ARG A 588 19.78 -17.71 -4.01
N LEU A 589 20.33 -16.66 -4.60
CA LEU A 589 21.65 -16.71 -5.23
C LEU A 589 22.69 -16.87 -4.12
N SER A 590 23.66 -17.76 -4.31
CA SER A 590 24.70 -18.08 -3.32
C SER A 590 26.04 -18.24 -4.01
N PHE A 591 27.08 -17.60 -3.48
CA PHE A 591 28.46 -17.81 -3.93
C PHE A 591 29.47 -17.38 -2.88
N ASN A 592 30.66 -17.98 -2.91
CA ASN A 592 31.81 -17.55 -2.14
C ASN A 592 32.62 -16.54 -2.95
N SER A 593 32.91 -15.38 -2.34
CA SER A 593 33.58 -14.26 -3.00
C SER A 593 34.83 -13.82 -2.24
N TRP A 594 35.94 -13.65 -2.97
CA TRP A 594 37.11 -12.92 -2.50
C TRP A 594 37.41 -11.79 -3.48
N VAL A 595 37.53 -10.55 -3.00
CA VAL A 595 37.67 -9.39 -3.88
C VAL A 595 38.62 -8.35 -3.29
N CYS A 596 39.44 -7.77 -4.15
CA CYS A 596 40.22 -6.58 -3.84
C CYS A 596 40.50 -5.76 -5.10
N THR A 597 39.85 -4.60 -5.22
CA THR A 597 39.99 -3.66 -6.34
C THR A 597 40.13 -2.21 -5.84
N GLU A 598 40.35 -1.25 -6.75
CA GLU A 598 40.28 0.16 -6.37
C GLU A 598 38.87 0.54 -5.95
N ALA A 599 38.69 0.78 -4.65
CA ALA A 599 37.39 1.08 -4.06
C ALA A 599 36.68 2.24 -4.80
N ASN A 600 35.42 2.00 -5.18
CA ASN A 600 34.51 2.94 -5.86
C ASN A 600 34.84 3.25 -7.33
N TRP A 601 35.98 2.80 -7.86
CA TRP A 601 36.40 3.00 -9.25
C TRP A 601 36.29 1.70 -10.05
N ASP A 602 36.78 0.61 -9.47
CA ASP A 602 36.87 -0.72 -10.08
C ASP A 602 36.09 -1.73 -9.24
N GLY A 603 35.60 -2.81 -9.87
CA GLY A 603 34.93 -3.86 -9.13
C GLY A 603 34.10 -4.80 -9.97
N GLY A 604 33.40 -5.69 -9.27
CA GLY A 604 32.42 -6.60 -9.84
C GLY A 604 30.99 -6.12 -9.64
N ALA A 605 30.08 -6.51 -10.53
CA ALA A 605 28.62 -6.35 -10.36
C ALA A 605 27.89 -7.59 -10.88
N ILE A 606 26.72 -7.88 -10.30
CA ILE A 606 25.89 -9.03 -10.70
C ILE A 606 24.60 -8.54 -11.32
N SER A 607 24.29 -9.08 -12.50
CA SER A 607 23.04 -8.84 -13.21
C SER A 607 22.27 -10.15 -13.40
N ALA A 608 20.95 -10.06 -13.49
CA ALA A 608 20.04 -11.17 -13.73
C ALA A 608 19.32 -11.02 -15.07
N SER A 609 18.86 -12.14 -15.62
CA SER A 609 18.05 -12.21 -16.84
C SER A 609 17.01 -13.33 -16.72
N THR A 610 15.81 -13.10 -17.25
CA THR A 610 14.70 -14.07 -17.32
C THR A 610 14.25 -14.35 -18.76
N ASP A 611 15.00 -13.85 -19.74
CA ASP A 611 14.73 -14.03 -21.18
C ASP A 611 15.89 -14.75 -21.89
N GLY A 612 16.59 -15.62 -21.15
CA GLY A 612 17.71 -16.40 -21.66
C GLY A 612 18.98 -15.58 -21.92
N GLY A 613 19.11 -14.40 -21.32
CA GLY A 613 20.27 -13.53 -21.40
C GLY A 613 20.21 -12.50 -22.53
N ILE A 614 19.01 -12.13 -23.02
CA ILE A 614 18.82 -11.08 -24.04
C ILE A 614 18.88 -9.72 -23.35
N ASN A 615 18.05 -9.54 -22.32
CA ASN A 615 18.06 -8.36 -21.47
C ASN A 615 18.62 -8.70 -20.08
N TRP A 616 19.32 -7.73 -19.49
CA TRP A 616 19.96 -7.87 -18.20
C TRP A 616 19.64 -6.65 -17.33
N TRP A 617 19.34 -6.88 -16.06
CA TRP A 617 19.23 -5.82 -15.05
C TRP A 617 20.13 -6.15 -13.86
N TYR A 618 20.70 -5.12 -13.22
CA TYR A 618 21.49 -5.31 -12.01
C TYR A 618 20.61 -5.68 -10.82
N LEU A 619 21.14 -6.53 -9.94
CA LEU A 619 20.46 -6.83 -8.68
C LEU A 619 20.38 -5.55 -7.83
N PRO A 620 19.22 -5.22 -7.25
CA PRO A 620 19.07 -4.02 -6.44
C PRO A 620 20.15 -3.91 -5.34
N PRO A 621 20.75 -2.72 -5.13
CA PRO A 621 21.81 -2.56 -4.14
C PRO A 621 21.37 -2.92 -2.71
N GLN A 622 22.17 -3.75 -2.02
CA GLN A 622 22.02 -4.14 -0.62
C GLN A 622 23.37 -3.97 0.08
N ILE A 623 23.63 -2.75 0.54
CA ILE A 623 24.95 -2.32 1.01
C ILE A 623 25.25 -2.90 2.39
N GLY A 624 26.44 -3.48 2.53
CA GLY A 624 26.95 -4.05 3.78
C GLY A 624 26.56 -5.50 4.04
N THR A 625 25.45 -5.99 3.47
CA THR A 625 25.09 -7.41 3.52
C THR A 625 25.57 -8.16 2.29
N PHE A 626 25.20 -7.70 1.10
CA PHE A 626 25.54 -8.35 -0.17
C PHE A 626 26.59 -7.54 -0.95
N HIS A 627 26.26 -6.31 -1.35
CA HIS A 627 27.15 -5.41 -2.07
C HIS A 627 28.07 -4.65 -1.11
N ASP A 628 29.26 -4.27 -1.59
CA ASP A 628 30.22 -3.54 -0.76
C ASP A 628 29.84 -2.05 -0.67
N GLN A 629 29.62 -1.41 -1.82
CA GLN A 629 29.13 -0.03 -1.92
C GLN A 629 28.44 0.25 -3.27
N ILE A 630 27.98 1.48 -3.49
CA ILE A 630 27.47 1.95 -4.79
C ILE A 630 28.60 2.64 -5.55
N SER A 631 28.81 2.28 -6.82
CA SER A 631 29.81 2.94 -7.67
C SER A 631 29.38 4.36 -8.03
N THR A 632 30.20 5.34 -7.66
CA THR A 632 29.91 6.77 -7.82
C THR A 632 31.10 7.59 -8.28
N ALA A 633 32.31 7.02 -8.32
CA ALA A 633 33.51 7.79 -8.64
C ALA A 633 33.66 8.08 -10.14
N ASN A 634 33.30 7.10 -10.98
CA ASN A 634 33.45 7.19 -12.43
C ASN A 634 32.09 7.19 -13.13
N THR A 635 31.64 8.35 -13.62
CA THR A 635 30.40 8.50 -14.40
C THR A 635 30.42 7.76 -15.74
N ASN A 636 31.61 7.33 -16.19
CA ASN A 636 31.81 6.50 -17.36
C ASN A 636 32.02 5.02 -16.99
N SER A 637 31.81 4.62 -15.73
CA SER A 637 31.77 3.20 -15.40
C SER A 637 30.44 2.60 -15.88
N PRO A 638 30.42 1.38 -16.46
CA PRO A 638 29.18 0.66 -16.73
C PRO A 638 28.38 0.31 -15.46
N PHE A 639 28.98 0.50 -14.28
CA PHE A 639 28.35 0.27 -12.97
C PHE A 639 27.98 1.58 -12.25
N TYR A 640 28.10 2.75 -12.88
CA TYR A 640 27.78 4.02 -12.23
C TYR A 640 26.32 4.05 -11.72
N GLY A 641 26.14 4.22 -10.41
CA GLY A 641 24.83 4.17 -9.74
C GLY A 641 24.41 2.78 -9.26
N GLU A 642 25.18 1.74 -9.57
CA GLU A 642 24.88 0.35 -9.25
C GLU A 642 25.68 -0.17 -8.04
N GLY A 643 25.18 -1.24 -7.42
CA GLY A 643 25.89 -1.93 -6.34
C GLY A 643 27.08 -2.74 -6.88
N ILE A 644 28.25 -2.61 -6.22
CA ILE A 644 29.49 -3.28 -6.65
C ILE A 644 30.16 -4.08 -5.52
N PHE A 645 31.01 -5.03 -5.93
CA PHE A 645 31.95 -5.78 -5.11
C PHE A 645 33.36 -5.26 -5.38
N ASP A 646 33.99 -4.64 -4.40
CA ASP A 646 35.32 -4.02 -4.55
C ASP A 646 36.26 -4.24 -3.34
N GLY A 647 35.75 -4.87 -2.28
CA GLY A 647 36.49 -5.15 -1.05
C GLY A 647 36.61 -3.95 -0.10
N SER A 648 35.88 -2.85 -0.37
CA SER A 648 35.91 -1.64 0.47
C SER A 648 35.38 -1.85 1.89
N ASN A 649 34.51 -2.84 2.10
CA ASN A 649 33.98 -3.20 3.41
C ASN A 649 34.95 -4.03 4.28
N ILE A 650 36.13 -4.38 3.75
CA ILE A 650 37.14 -5.14 4.51
C ILE A 650 37.94 -4.18 5.40
N ALA A 651 37.82 -4.38 6.71
CA ALA A 651 38.50 -3.55 7.70
C ALA A 651 40.03 -3.60 7.53
N ASN A 652 40.67 -2.42 7.45
CA ASN A 652 42.10 -2.21 7.17
C ASN A 652 42.54 -2.52 5.73
N GLY A 653 41.60 -2.60 4.78
CA GLY A 653 41.86 -2.79 3.36
C GLY A 653 41.87 -4.26 2.94
N CYS A 654 41.56 -4.49 1.67
CA CYS A 654 41.36 -5.81 1.08
C CYS A 654 42.64 -6.56 0.71
N ARG A 655 43.81 -5.90 0.70
CA ARG A 655 45.09 -6.48 0.24
C ARG A 655 45.70 -7.43 1.28
N ASN A 656 45.08 -8.58 1.47
CA ASN A 656 45.58 -9.64 2.34
C ASN A 656 45.10 -11.01 1.84
N SER A 657 46.02 -11.79 1.27
CA SER A 657 45.73 -13.13 0.70
C SER A 657 45.25 -14.16 1.73
N SER A 658 45.41 -13.88 3.03
CA SER A 658 44.93 -14.75 4.12
C SER A 658 43.49 -14.48 4.53
N LEU A 659 42.82 -13.51 3.91
CA LEU A 659 41.39 -13.28 4.12
C LEU A 659 40.60 -14.47 3.57
N PRO A 660 39.63 -15.00 4.32
CA PRO A 660 38.75 -16.06 3.81
C PRO A 660 37.84 -15.50 2.73
N PHE A 661 37.37 -16.40 1.85
CA PHE A 661 36.21 -16.10 1.01
C PHE A 661 35.00 -15.75 1.90
N GLN A 662 34.17 -14.83 1.43
CA GLN A 662 32.94 -14.45 2.07
C GLN A 662 31.76 -15.06 1.33
N LEU A 663 30.89 -15.77 2.04
CA LEU A 663 29.61 -16.22 1.50
C LEU A 663 28.72 -15.00 1.23
N LYS A 664 28.31 -14.84 -0.03
CA LYS A 664 27.38 -13.81 -0.49
C LYS A 664 26.07 -14.48 -0.86
N GLN A 665 24.97 -14.02 -0.26
CA GLN A 665 23.63 -14.53 -0.53
C GLN A 665 22.67 -13.38 -0.85
N TYR A 666 21.82 -13.59 -1.85
CA TYR A 666 20.79 -12.63 -2.26
C TYR A 666 19.46 -13.35 -2.45
N ASP A 667 18.39 -12.85 -1.84
CA ASP A 667 17.05 -13.43 -1.97
C ASP A 667 16.53 -13.23 -3.40
N ILE A 668 16.17 -14.34 -4.06
CA ILE A 668 15.61 -14.36 -5.42
C ILE A 668 14.24 -15.05 -5.44
N SER A 669 13.59 -15.19 -4.29
CA SER A 669 12.26 -15.83 -4.17
C SER A 669 11.20 -15.10 -4.99
N ASN A 670 11.39 -13.81 -5.28
CA ASN A 670 10.53 -13.03 -6.17
C ASN A 670 10.60 -13.49 -7.65
N LEU A 671 11.61 -14.28 -8.02
CA LEU A 671 11.76 -14.88 -9.35
C LEU A 671 11.22 -16.33 -9.39
N SER A 672 10.48 -16.76 -8.36
CA SER A 672 9.91 -18.11 -8.32
C SER A 672 8.97 -18.36 -9.51
N GLY A 673 9.05 -19.55 -10.11
CA GLY A 673 8.31 -19.92 -11.31
C GLY A 673 8.94 -19.45 -12.62
N GLN A 674 10.09 -18.78 -12.58
CA GLN A 674 10.81 -18.31 -13.76
C GLN A 674 12.11 -19.09 -14.00
N GLU A 675 12.59 -19.04 -15.24
CA GLU A 675 13.95 -19.45 -15.62
C GLU A 675 14.88 -18.24 -15.48
N VAL A 676 15.94 -18.37 -14.68
CA VAL A 676 16.79 -17.23 -14.29
C VAL A 676 18.25 -17.51 -14.61
N ARG A 677 18.95 -16.50 -15.12
CA ARG A 677 20.39 -16.53 -15.33
C ARG A 677 21.08 -15.38 -14.62
N PHE A 678 22.31 -15.61 -14.15
CA PHE A 678 23.14 -14.58 -13.52
C PHE A 678 24.41 -14.31 -14.35
N ARG A 679 24.83 -13.05 -14.37
CA ARG A 679 26.03 -12.57 -15.04
C ARG A 679 26.89 -11.76 -14.08
N TYR A 680 28.09 -12.26 -13.83
CA TYR A 680 29.14 -11.70 -12.97
C TYR A 680 30.09 -10.89 -13.84
N SER A 681 29.94 -9.57 -13.78
CA SER A 681 30.68 -8.63 -14.63
C SER A 681 31.79 -7.98 -13.84
N PHE A 682 32.97 -7.81 -14.42
CA PHE A 682 34.09 -7.09 -13.82
C PHE A 682 34.51 -5.91 -14.71
N PHE A 683 34.78 -4.76 -14.10
CA PHE A 683 35.23 -3.54 -14.77
C PHE A 683 36.43 -2.92 -14.06
N SER A 684 37.41 -2.41 -14.83
CA SER A 684 38.51 -1.57 -14.34
C SER A 684 38.75 -0.33 -15.20
N ASP A 685 39.20 0.76 -14.56
CA ASP A 685 39.60 2.00 -15.22
C ASP A 685 41.08 1.97 -15.69
N GLN A 686 41.64 3.13 -16.08
CA GLN A 686 43.01 3.25 -16.62
C GLN A 686 44.15 3.25 -15.58
N LEU A 687 43.87 3.33 -14.28
CA LEU A 687 44.83 3.87 -13.31
C LEU A 687 45.39 2.87 -12.30
N ILE A 688 44.55 2.28 -11.43
CA ILE A 688 45.04 1.49 -10.29
C ILE A 688 44.59 0.04 -10.38
N GLU A 689 45.55 -0.86 -10.65
CA GLU A 689 45.26 -2.28 -10.69
C GLU A 689 45.70 -3.03 -9.42
N LEU A 690 44.78 -3.83 -8.89
CA LEU A 690 44.93 -4.66 -7.69
C LEU A 690 44.73 -6.16 -8.01
N ASP A 691 44.39 -6.95 -7.00
CA ASP A 691 44.37 -8.40 -7.02
C ASP A 691 43.18 -9.00 -7.82
N GLY A 692 42.04 -8.30 -7.90
CA GLY A 692 40.87 -8.72 -8.70
C GLY A 692 39.73 -9.34 -7.89
N TRP A 693 38.86 -10.08 -8.56
CA TRP A 693 37.68 -10.74 -8.00
C TRP A 693 37.71 -12.24 -8.29
N TYR A 694 37.42 -13.05 -7.27
CA TYR A 694 37.52 -14.50 -7.27
C TYR A 694 36.22 -15.10 -6.73
N LEU A 695 35.74 -16.12 -7.41
CA LEU A 695 34.45 -16.77 -7.19
C LEU A 695 34.63 -18.28 -7.05
N ASP A 696 33.87 -18.84 -6.12
CA ASP A 696 33.83 -20.27 -5.83
C ASP A 696 32.44 -20.65 -5.29
N ASP A 697 32.07 -21.93 -5.38
CA ASP A 697 30.76 -22.47 -4.99
C ASP A 697 29.59 -21.59 -5.47
N VAL A 698 29.49 -21.35 -6.78
CA VAL A 698 28.54 -20.38 -7.35
C VAL A 698 27.27 -21.05 -7.85
N GLY A 699 26.10 -20.54 -7.45
CA GLY A 699 24.82 -20.94 -8.03
C GLY A 699 23.60 -20.50 -7.24
N ILE A 700 22.57 -21.34 -7.20
CA ILE A 700 21.35 -21.08 -6.43
C ILE A 700 21.10 -22.15 -5.37
N GLU A 701 20.48 -21.74 -4.27
CA GLU A 701 20.00 -22.63 -3.22
C GLU A 701 18.50 -22.48 -3.05
N ILE A 702 17.77 -23.59 -3.06
CA ILE A 702 16.32 -23.66 -2.86
C ILE A 702 16.04 -24.41 -1.56
N ASP A 703 15.19 -23.86 -0.70
CA ASP A 703 14.85 -24.50 0.58
C ASP A 703 13.95 -25.73 0.38
N LEU A 704 14.20 -26.77 1.19
CA LEU A 704 13.38 -27.97 1.28
C LEU A 704 12.73 -28.06 2.67
N PHE A 705 11.42 -28.22 2.72
CA PHE A 705 10.62 -28.25 3.93
C PHE A 705 10.07 -29.64 4.24
N LYS A 706 9.73 -29.89 5.51
CA LYS A 706 8.90 -31.03 5.92
C LYS A 706 7.55 -30.96 5.20
N GLN A 707 6.90 -32.10 5.02
CA GLN A 707 5.56 -32.15 4.40
C GLN A 707 4.43 -31.93 5.41
N SER A 708 4.69 -32.04 6.71
CA SER A 708 3.70 -31.81 7.76
C SER A 708 4.37 -31.45 9.08
N GLY A 709 3.73 -30.62 9.88
CA GLY A 709 4.20 -30.24 11.21
C GLY A 709 3.11 -29.56 12.03
N THR A 710 3.34 -29.41 13.34
CA THR A 710 2.38 -28.78 14.25
C THR A 710 3.04 -27.85 15.25
N TRP A 711 2.34 -26.76 15.56
CA TRP A 711 2.64 -25.87 16.68
C TRP A 711 1.50 -25.91 17.69
N LEU A 712 1.83 -26.10 18.97
CA LEU A 712 0.89 -26.00 20.09
C LEU A 712 1.24 -24.79 20.95
N SER A 713 0.32 -23.83 21.05
CA SER A 713 0.51 -22.61 21.83
C SER A 713 0.68 -22.88 23.33
N GLN A 714 1.21 -21.91 24.08
CA GLN A 714 1.00 -21.87 25.52
C GLN A 714 -0.48 -21.62 25.88
N PRO A 715 -0.93 -21.91 27.12
CA PRO A 715 -2.30 -21.63 27.55
C PRO A 715 -2.66 -20.15 27.46
N ILE A 716 -3.85 -19.87 26.93
CA ILE A 716 -4.48 -18.54 26.89
C ILE A 716 -5.75 -18.55 27.74
N TYR A 717 -6.21 -17.36 28.14
CA TYR A 717 -7.30 -17.17 29.12
C TYR A 717 -8.33 -16.17 28.59
N PRO A 718 -9.61 -16.30 28.97
CA PRO A 718 -10.68 -15.41 28.50
C PRO A 718 -10.60 -14.03 29.16
N ASP A 719 -11.15 -13.00 28.49
CA ASP A 719 -11.31 -11.68 29.08
C ASP A 719 -12.33 -11.72 30.24
N SER A 720 -12.03 -11.01 31.33
CA SER A 720 -12.86 -11.03 32.55
C SER A 720 -14.24 -10.40 32.38
N ASN A 721 -14.43 -9.52 31.39
CA ASN A 721 -15.69 -8.83 31.13
C ASN A 721 -16.46 -9.47 29.97
N PHE A 722 -15.76 -9.96 28.95
CA PHE A 722 -16.37 -10.34 27.67
C PHE A 722 -16.18 -11.81 27.27
N GLY A 723 -15.37 -12.60 27.99
CA GLY A 723 -15.16 -14.02 27.66
C GLY A 723 -14.15 -14.23 26.52
N TRP A 724 -14.37 -15.25 25.68
CA TRP A 724 -13.39 -15.75 24.71
C TRP A 724 -13.36 -15.06 23.34
N ALA A 725 -14.47 -14.46 22.91
CA ALA A 725 -14.63 -13.91 21.56
C ALA A 725 -14.28 -14.92 20.44
N LYS A 726 -13.17 -14.72 19.72
CA LYS A 726 -12.74 -15.59 18.61
C LYS A 726 -11.22 -15.70 18.47
N ILE A 727 -10.76 -16.67 17.68
CA ILE A 727 -9.38 -16.78 17.19
C ILE A 727 -9.36 -16.42 15.71
N ASP A 728 -8.49 -15.48 15.34
CA ASP A 728 -8.36 -14.97 13.98
C ASP A 728 -6.89 -14.57 13.71
N GLY A 729 -6.49 -14.30 12.47
CA GLY A 729 -5.07 -14.08 12.17
C GLY A 729 -4.71 -13.89 10.70
N LEU A 730 -3.42 -13.99 10.38
CA LEU A 730 -2.92 -13.83 9.02
C LEU A 730 -2.14 -15.07 8.59
N VAL A 731 -2.56 -15.70 7.50
CA VAL A 731 -2.05 -16.99 7.03
C VAL A 731 -1.75 -16.90 5.52
N LYS A 732 -0.54 -17.30 5.14
CA LYS A 732 -0.18 -17.52 3.74
C LYS A 732 -0.22 -19.01 3.45
N GLU A 733 -1.13 -19.39 2.56
CA GLU A 733 -1.34 -20.78 2.16
C GLU A 733 -1.16 -20.92 0.62
N PRO A 734 0.10 -21.02 0.14
CA PRO A 734 0.39 -21.26 -1.27
C PRO A 734 -0.28 -22.52 -1.81
N THR A 735 -0.39 -22.61 -3.14
CA THR A 735 -0.96 -23.78 -3.81
C THR A 735 -0.24 -25.08 -3.40
N GLY A 736 -1.02 -26.10 -3.01
CA GLY A 736 -0.49 -27.38 -2.56
C GLY A 736 -0.14 -27.45 -1.07
N THR A 737 -0.38 -26.38 -0.31
CA THR A 737 -0.23 -26.33 1.15
C THR A 737 -1.57 -26.16 1.86
N GLU A 738 -1.62 -26.49 3.16
CA GLU A 738 -2.80 -26.36 4.01
C GLU A 738 -2.42 -26.00 5.45
N VAL A 739 -3.23 -25.16 6.08
CA VAL A 739 -3.16 -24.80 7.51
C VAL A 739 -4.52 -25.05 8.16
N LEU A 740 -4.54 -25.83 9.25
CA LEU A 740 -5.73 -26.16 10.02
C LEU A 740 -5.48 -25.95 11.51
N PHE A 741 -6.54 -25.69 12.28
CA PHE A 741 -6.47 -25.42 13.71
C PHE A 741 -7.32 -26.39 14.52
N ASP A 742 -6.79 -26.84 15.66
CA ASP A 742 -7.55 -27.52 16.71
C ASP A 742 -7.51 -26.69 17.99
N ILE A 743 -8.61 -26.66 18.75
CA ILE A 743 -8.66 -26.02 20.07
C ILE A 743 -8.67 -27.09 21.16
N ILE A 744 -7.72 -26.98 22.08
CA ILE A 744 -7.49 -27.97 23.14
C ILE A 744 -7.83 -27.33 24.48
N ASP A 745 -8.63 -28.02 25.29
CA ASP A 745 -8.85 -27.62 26.68
C ASP A 745 -7.59 -27.90 27.48
N THR A 746 -7.03 -26.85 28.09
CA THR A 746 -5.76 -26.95 28.82
C THR A 746 -5.89 -27.86 30.05
N SER A 747 -7.08 -27.94 30.64
CA SER A 747 -7.31 -28.66 31.89
C SER A 747 -7.37 -30.18 31.70
N SER A 748 -7.98 -30.63 30.61
CA SER A 748 -8.05 -32.05 30.22
C SER A 748 -6.90 -32.49 29.32
N GLY A 749 -6.35 -31.58 28.51
CA GLY A 749 -5.40 -31.88 27.44
C GLY A 749 -6.04 -32.51 26.20
N GLU A 750 -7.38 -32.56 26.14
CA GLU A 750 -8.15 -33.15 25.06
C GLU A 750 -8.69 -32.07 24.12
N LEU A 751 -9.01 -32.50 22.89
CA LEU A 751 -9.69 -31.68 21.89
C LEU A 751 -11.09 -31.28 22.39
N ILE A 752 -11.46 -30.01 22.24
CA ILE A 752 -12.83 -29.56 22.53
C ILE A 752 -13.76 -30.04 21.40
N ASP A 753 -14.88 -30.65 21.75
CA ASP A 753 -15.87 -31.13 20.79
C ASP A 753 -16.32 -30.00 19.85
N GLY A 754 -16.35 -30.27 18.54
CA GLY A 754 -16.64 -29.27 17.51
C GLY A 754 -15.47 -28.38 17.07
N TYR A 755 -14.31 -28.42 17.76
CA TYR A 755 -13.16 -27.54 17.50
C TYR A 755 -11.96 -28.23 16.83
N ALA A 756 -12.21 -29.10 15.85
CA ALA A 756 -11.18 -29.85 15.13
C ALA A 756 -11.11 -29.49 13.65
N ASN A 757 -9.89 -29.43 13.11
CA ASN A 757 -9.61 -29.14 11.69
C ASN A 757 -10.31 -27.87 11.18
N LEU A 758 -10.31 -26.81 12.00
CA LEU A 758 -10.96 -25.55 11.67
C LEU A 758 -10.05 -24.62 10.87
N THR A 759 -10.67 -23.68 10.17
CA THR A 759 -10.02 -22.55 9.49
C THR A 759 -10.40 -21.24 10.18
N LEU A 760 -9.59 -20.19 10.04
CA LEU A 760 -9.89 -18.87 10.61
C LEU A 760 -11.01 -18.15 9.82
N PRO A 761 -11.85 -17.34 10.48
CA PRO A 761 -11.91 -17.13 11.93
C PRO A 761 -12.61 -18.29 12.67
N ILE A 762 -12.23 -18.50 13.95
CA ILE A 762 -12.81 -19.54 14.82
C ILE A 762 -13.53 -18.87 15.99
N GLU A 763 -14.87 -18.90 16.00
CA GLU A 763 -15.67 -18.37 17.09
C GLU A 763 -15.61 -19.27 18.34
N LEU A 764 -15.30 -18.69 19.50
CA LEU A 764 -15.19 -19.42 20.76
C LEU A 764 -16.48 -19.25 21.58
N LEU A 765 -17.45 -20.13 21.34
CA LEU A 765 -18.83 -19.99 21.80
C LEU A 765 -19.14 -20.80 23.09
N PHE A 766 -18.14 -21.43 23.68
CA PHE A 766 -18.26 -22.16 24.95
C PHE A 766 -18.14 -21.26 26.18
N ASN A 767 -18.71 -21.70 27.31
CA ASN A 767 -18.75 -20.92 28.54
C ASN A 767 -17.35 -20.81 29.21
N PRO A 768 -16.82 -19.59 29.45
CA PRO A 768 -15.54 -19.36 30.12
C PRO A 768 -15.42 -19.96 31.54
N SER A 769 -16.55 -20.20 32.22
CA SER A 769 -16.56 -20.82 33.55
C SER A 769 -16.47 -22.35 33.51
N GLU A 770 -16.85 -22.97 32.39
CA GLU A 770 -16.69 -24.40 32.12
C GLU A 770 -15.29 -24.69 31.57
N ILE A 771 -14.85 -23.92 30.57
CA ILE A 771 -13.52 -23.98 29.97
C ILE A 771 -12.79 -22.67 30.26
N ASN A 772 -11.93 -22.71 31.28
CA ASN A 772 -11.24 -21.52 31.81
C ASN A 772 -9.89 -21.21 31.14
N SER A 773 -9.37 -22.14 30.32
CA SER A 773 -8.10 -21.99 29.61
C SER A 773 -8.02 -22.93 28.40
N ILE A 774 -7.50 -22.43 27.28
CA ILE A 774 -7.34 -23.21 26.03
C ILE A 774 -5.93 -23.10 25.46
N GLN A 775 -5.58 -24.02 24.57
CA GLN A 775 -4.40 -23.95 23.71
C GLN A 775 -4.82 -24.07 22.24
N VAL A 776 -4.13 -23.35 21.37
CA VAL A 776 -4.33 -23.38 19.92
C VAL A 776 -3.29 -24.31 19.31
N LYS A 777 -3.73 -25.32 18.57
CA LYS A 777 -2.85 -26.20 17.80
C LYS A 777 -2.97 -25.90 16.32
N ALA A 778 -1.94 -25.29 15.74
CA ALA A 778 -1.83 -25.12 14.30
C ALA A 778 -1.19 -26.37 13.66
N LYS A 779 -1.78 -26.87 12.58
CA LYS A 779 -1.29 -27.99 11.77
C LYS A 779 -0.99 -27.48 10.37
N LEU A 780 0.26 -27.58 9.96
CA LEU A 780 0.74 -27.15 8.65
C LEU A 780 1.01 -28.40 7.80
N SER A 781 0.66 -28.37 6.52
CA SER A 781 1.01 -29.43 5.57
C SER A 781 1.35 -28.90 4.17
N SER A 782 2.12 -29.67 3.41
CA SER A 782 2.53 -29.37 2.03
C SER A 782 2.68 -30.65 1.22
N ASN A 783 2.13 -30.66 0.00
CA ASN A 783 2.34 -31.71 -0.99
C ASN A 783 3.61 -31.52 -1.84
N ASN A 784 4.29 -30.38 -1.70
CA ASN A 784 5.48 -29.98 -2.44
C ASN A 784 6.61 -29.60 -1.47
N GLN A 785 7.69 -30.37 -1.46
CA GLN A 785 8.83 -30.14 -0.56
C GLN A 785 9.53 -28.78 -0.74
N PHE A 786 9.32 -28.07 -1.85
CA PHE A 786 9.91 -26.76 -2.10
C PHE A 786 9.08 -25.58 -1.54
N VAL A 787 7.88 -25.86 -1.01
CA VAL A 787 6.91 -24.84 -0.60
C VAL A 787 6.40 -25.14 0.81
N THR A 788 6.32 -24.09 1.64
CA THR A 788 5.74 -24.17 3.00
C THR A 788 4.61 -23.15 3.13
N PRO A 789 3.49 -23.49 3.81
CA PRO A 789 2.60 -22.47 4.31
C PRO A 789 3.29 -21.66 5.42
N SER A 790 2.78 -20.48 5.72
CA SER A 790 3.29 -19.66 6.81
C SER A 790 2.18 -18.96 7.58
N ILE A 791 2.29 -18.92 8.90
CA ILE A 791 1.41 -18.14 9.76
C ILE A 791 2.18 -16.93 10.26
N GLU A 792 1.66 -15.74 10.00
CA GLU A 792 2.28 -14.46 10.39
C GLU A 792 1.83 -14.04 11.80
N LYS A 793 0.52 -14.14 12.07
CA LYS A 793 -0.10 -13.72 13.32
C LYS A 793 -1.30 -14.59 13.65
N ILE A 794 -1.51 -14.86 14.94
CA ILE A 794 -2.76 -15.40 15.50
C ILE A 794 -3.15 -14.53 16.70
N GLU A 795 -4.42 -14.20 16.81
CA GLU A 795 -4.98 -13.41 17.89
C GLU A 795 -6.25 -14.07 18.41
N MET A 796 -6.30 -14.28 19.73
CA MET A 796 -7.57 -14.48 20.42
C MET A 796 -8.06 -13.14 20.96
N GLY A 797 -9.27 -12.76 20.57
CA GLY A 797 -9.91 -11.51 21.01
C GLY A 797 -11.01 -11.07 20.06
N VAL A 798 -11.25 -9.76 20.01
CA VAL A 798 -12.35 -9.13 19.26
C VAL A 798 -11.96 -8.66 17.86
N ALA A 799 -10.65 -8.67 17.56
CA ALA A 799 -10.12 -8.27 16.27
C ALA A 799 -10.51 -9.26 15.18
N SER A 800 -10.80 -8.75 13.99
CA SER A 800 -11.07 -9.57 12.81
C SER A 800 -10.02 -9.32 11.74
N TYR A 801 -9.54 -10.39 11.11
CA TYR A 801 -8.55 -10.31 10.04
C TYR A 801 -9.15 -10.77 8.72
N PHE A 802 -8.57 -10.26 7.65
CA PHE A 802 -8.97 -10.65 6.32
C PHE A 802 -7.78 -10.55 5.37
N ASP A 803 -7.52 -11.63 4.66
CA ASP A 803 -6.48 -11.80 3.67
C ASP A 803 -6.94 -12.87 2.65
N TRP A 804 -6.01 -13.32 1.81
CA TRP A 804 -6.29 -14.39 0.85
C TRP A 804 -6.81 -15.68 1.48
N TYR A 805 -6.33 -16.07 2.65
CA TYR A 805 -6.73 -17.30 3.32
C TYR A 805 -8.22 -17.25 3.71
N HIS A 806 -8.71 -16.09 4.15
CA HIS A 806 -10.12 -15.89 4.50
C HIS A 806 -11.04 -15.99 3.28
N VAL A 807 -10.61 -15.49 2.12
CA VAL A 807 -11.38 -15.63 0.88
C VAL A 807 -11.44 -17.09 0.45
N LYS A 808 -10.30 -17.79 0.49
CA LYS A 808 -10.18 -19.20 0.07
C LYS A 808 -11.12 -20.12 0.85
N HIS A 809 -11.17 -19.95 2.18
CA HIS A 809 -11.96 -20.83 3.06
C HIS A 809 -13.36 -20.29 3.37
N GLY A 810 -13.56 -18.97 3.40
CA GLY A 810 -14.84 -18.34 3.73
C GLY A 810 -15.77 -18.11 2.54
N GLN A 811 -15.25 -17.86 1.34
CA GLN A 811 -16.05 -17.56 0.13
C GLN A 811 -15.52 -18.25 -1.14
N PRO A 812 -15.51 -19.61 -1.18
CA PRO A 812 -14.92 -20.38 -2.27
C PRO A 812 -15.60 -20.14 -3.63
N GLU A 813 -16.86 -19.69 -3.65
CA GLU A 813 -17.59 -19.39 -4.89
C GLU A 813 -17.00 -18.22 -5.68
N LEU A 814 -16.51 -17.18 -4.99
CA LEU A 814 -15.89 -16.02 -5.64
C LEU A 814 -14.59 -16.41 -6.36
N PHE A 815 -13.88 -17.38 -5.80
CA PHE A 815 -12.67 -17.94 -6.40
C PHE A 815 -12.98 -18.86 -7.59
N ASN A 816 -13.92 -19.80 -7.42
CA ASN A 816 -14.28 -20.75 -8.47
C ASN A 816 -14.79 -20.06 -9.75
N ASN A 817 -15.38 -18.88 -9.60
CA ASN A 817 -15.84 -18.04 -10.71
C ASN A 817 -14.78 -17.07 -11.27
N GLN A 818 -13.53 -17.14 -10.80
CA GLN A 818 -12.39 -16.29 -11.23
C GLN A 818 -12.65 -14.78 -11.10
N LEU A 819 -13.45 -14.37 -10.11
CA LEU A 819 -13.75 -12.96 -9.86
C LEU A 819 -12.66 -12.28 -9.02
N LEU A 820 -12.09 -13.02 -8.07
CA LEU A 820 -10.94 -12.64 -7.24
C LEU A 820 -9.75 -13.52 -7.57
N PHE A 821 -8.56 -12.93 -7.59
CA PHE A 821 -7.30 -13.68 -7.74
C PHE A 821 -6.18 -12.97 -6.97
N VAL A 822 -5.12 -13.74 -6.73
CA VAL A 822 -3.91 -13.27 -6.07
C VAL A 822 -2.89 -12.95 -7.16
N ASP A 823 -2.30 -11.76 -7.09
CA ASP A 823 -1.23 -11.37 -8.01
C ASP A 823 0.14 -11.99 -7.61
N GLU A 824 1.18 -11.67 -8.39
CA GLU A 824 2.54 -12.15 -8.13
C GLU A 824 3.12 -11.67 -6.77
N ASN A 825 2.54 -10.61 -6.18
CA ASN A 825 2.94 -10.06 -4.90
C ASN A 825 2.16 -10.65 -3.71
N SER A 826 1.33 -11.66 -3.94
CA SER A 826 0.41 -12.22 -2.95
C SER A 826 -0.70 -11.24 -2.50
N GLU A 827 -1.08 -10.28 -3.33
CA GLU A 827 -2.14 -9.30 -3.05
C GLU A 827 -3.44 -9.68 -3.75
N LEU A 828 -4.56 -9.45 -3.07
CA LEU A 828 -5.91 -9.70 -3.56
C LEU A 828 -6.33 -8.61 -4.54
N THR A 829 -6.74 -9.01 -5.74
CA THR A 829 -7.24 -8.12 -6.80
C THR A 829 -8.52 -8.69 -7.42
N ALA A 830 -9.29 -7.85 -8.13
CA ALA A 830 -10.54 -8.26 -8.75
C ALA A 830 -10.55 -8.02 -10.28
N ASN A 831 -11.16 -8.95 -11.02
CA ASN A 831 -11.30 -8.82 -12.49
C ASN A 831 -12.34 -7.76 -12.91
N SER A 832 -13.19 -7.31 -11.99
CA SER A 832 -14.18 -6.26 -12.16
C SER A 832 -14.53 -5.67 -10.79
N GLN A 833 -15.26 -4.56 -10.75
CA GLN A 833 -15.78 -4.04 -9.49
C GLN A 833 -16.58 -5.12 -8.76
N LEU A 834 -16.19 -5.41 -7.52
CA LEU A 834 -16.75 -6.45 -6.67
C LEU A 834 -16.86 -5.91 -5.24
N GLU A 835 -17.98 -6.21 -4.60
CA GLU A 835 -18.19 -5.95 -3.18
C GLU A 835 -18.12 -7.28 -2.42
N VAL A 836 -17.22 -7.36 -1.45
CA VAL A 836 -17.03 -8.53 -0.59
C VAL A 836 -17.59 -8.19 0.80
N ALA A 837 -18.64 -8.89 1.20
CA ALA A 837 -19.22 -8.74 2.53
C ALA A 837 -18.43 -9.55 3.56
N PHE A 838 -18.15 -8.93 4.70
CA PHE A 838 -17.41 -9.46 5.83
C PHE A 838 -18.18 -9.19 7.13
N ASN A 839 -18.70 -10.26 7.74
CA ASN A 839 -19.43 -10.14 8.98
C ASN A 839 -18.46 -10.16 10.17
N THR A 840 -18.57 -9.16 11.05
CA THR A 840 -17.77 -9.04 12.25
C THR A 840 -18.63 -9.36 13.47
N ASN A 841 -18.22 -10.37 14.24
CA ASN A 841 -18.88 -10.81 15.47
C ASN A 841 -17.95 -10.59 16.67
N PRO A 842 -17.76 -9.34 17.11
CA PRO A 842 -16.75 -9.01 18.11
C PRO A 842 -17.09 -9.47 19.53
N VAL A 843 -18.28 -10.01 19.79
CA VAL A 843 -18.76 -10.52 21.10
C VAL A 843 -18.95 -9.45 22.19
N CYS A 844 -18.15 -8.37 22.18
CA CYS A 844 -18.35 -7.20 23.02
C CYS A 844 -19.28 -6.18 22.32
N PRO A 845 -20.13 -5.45 23.08
CA PRO A 845 -20.82 -4.29 22.54
C PRO A 845 -19.79 -3.26 22.07
N SER A 846 -19.97 -2.73 20.86
CA SER A 846 -19.07 -1.75 20.26
C SER A 846 -19.80 -0.49 19.84
N ILE A 847 -19.23 0.67 20.16
CA ILE A 847 -19.74 1.97 19.72
C ILE A 847 -18.90 2.62 18.63
N ASP A 848 -17.67 2.18 18.39
CA ASP A 848 -16.81 2.70 17.31
C ASP A 848 -15.96 1.54 16.79
N THR A 849 -15.37 1.70 15.61
CA THR A 849 -14.46 0.70 15.04
C THR A 849 -13.36 1.33 14.20
N THR A 850 -12.25 0.62 14.07
CA THR A 850 -11.11 1.02 13.26
C THR A 850 -10.75 -0.08 12.27
N ILE A 851 -10.50 0.30 11.03
CA ILE A 851 -10.04 -0.60 9.96
C ILE A 851 -8.64 -0.19 9.56
N THR A 852 -7.65 -1.06 9.79
CA THR A 852 -6.28 -0.87 9.30
C THR A 852 -6.05 -1.77 8.10
N SER A 853 -5.60 -1.23 6.99
CA SER A 853 -5.37 -1.99 5.75
C SER A 853 -4.00 -1.74 5.14
N ILE A 854 -3.49 -2.75 4.46
CA ILE A 854 -2.24 -2.71 3.69
C ILE A 854 -2.61 -3.00 2.24
N GLY A 855 -2.44 -2.01 1.37
CA GLY A 855 -2.91 -2.04 -0.01
C GLY A 855 -3.21 -0.66 -0.57
N ALA A 856 -3.72 -0.58 -1.79
CA ALA A 856 -4.12 0.66 -2.44
C ALA A 856 -5.48 0.53 -3.17
N ASN A 857 -6.16 1.67 -3.31
CA ASN A 857 -7.47 1.82 -3.97
C ASN A 857 -8.56 0.90 -3.40
N ILE A 858 -8.66 0.85 -2.06
CA ILE A 858 -9.67 0.06 -1.34
C ILE A 858 -10.61 1.02 -0.63
N SER A 859 -11.92 0.73 -0.67
CA SER A 859 -12.91 1.45 0.11
C SER A 859 -13.75 0.50 0.95
N TYR A 860 -14.11 0.96 2.14
CA TYR A 860 -14.87 0.21 3.12
C TYR A 860 -16.21 0.88 3.38
N GLN A 861 -17.23 0.07 3.63
CA GLN A 861 -18.53 0.53 4.08
C GLN A 861 -18.98 -0.36 5.25
N SER A 862 -19.22 0.24 6.41
CA SER A 862 -19.89 -0.42 7.53
C SER A 862 -21.41 -0.28 7.37
N ALA A 863 -22.16 -1.29 7.79
CA ALA A 863 -23.62 -1.24 7.82
C ALA A 863 -24.13 -0.36 8.96
N TYR A 864 -23.39 -0.29 10.06
CA TYR A 864 -23.79 0.43 11.28
C TYR A 864 -23.03 1.75 11.50
N PHE A 865 -21.72 1.75 11.28
CA PHE A 865 -20.86 2.89 11.58
C PHE A 865 -20.67 3.81 10.37
N THR A 866 -20.55 5.10 10.63
CA THR A 866 -20.27 6.10 9.61
C THR A 866 -18.77 6.38 9.53
N PHE A 867 -18.25 6.49 8.31
CA PHE A 867 -16.86 6.87 8.07
C PHE A 867 -16.57 8.26 8.65
N ASP A 868 -15.48 8.39 9.43
CA ASP A 868 -15.01 9.67 9.96
C ASP A 868 -13.82 10.20 9.16
N TYR A 869 -12.65 9.55 9.25
CA TYR A 869 -11.44 9.96 8.52
C TYR A 869 -10.42 8.84 8.29
N ASP A 870 -9.48 9.10 7.38
CA ASP A 870 -8.33 8.24 7.07
C ASP A 870 -7.00 8.83 7.54
N TYR A 871 -6.14 7.98 8.08
CA TYR A 871 -4.75 8.24 8.40
C TYR A 871 -3.82 7.41 7.50
N GLN A 872 -2.92 8.09 6.79
CA GLN A 872 -1.92 7.45 5.91
C GLN A 872 -0.62 7.19 6.68
N GLY A 873 -0.32 5.92 6.93
CA GLY A 873 0.96 5.45 7.44
C GLY A 873 2.00 5.25 6.32
N SER A 874 3.18 4.73 6.66
CA SER A 874 4.23 4.48 5.67
C SER A 874 3.82 3.45 4.62
N ASN A 875 3.15 2.36 5.05
CA ASN A 875 2.67 1.25 4.20
C ASN A 875 1.23 0.81 4.53
N SER A 876 0.47 1.58 5.32
CA SER A 876 -0.87 1.19 5.78
C SER A 876 -1.82 2.37 5.84
N ILE A 877 -3.11 2.12 5.68
CA ILE A 877 -4.19 3.10 5.81
C ILE A 877 -5.05 2.70 7.01
N VAL A 878 -5.22 3.62 7.96
CA VAL A 878 -6.12 3.44 9.10
C VAL A 878 -7.36 4.29 8.86
N SER A 879 -8.51 3.65 8.74
CA SER A 879 -9.83 4.27 8.59
C SER A 879 -10.59 4.17 9.91
N GLU A 880 -11.01 5.30 10.47
CA GLU A 880 -11.83 5.32 11.68
C GLU A 880 -13.31 5.49 11.33
N PHE A 881 -14.15 4.72 12.03
CA PHE A 881 -15.59 4.74 11.87
C PHE A 881 -16.24 5.05 13.23
N GLN A 882 -17.13 6.03 13.22
CA GLN A 882 -17.82 6.49 14.40
C GLN A 882 -19.32 6.19 14.33
N ASN A 883 -19.92 6.06 15.50
CA ASN A 883 -21.35 5.86 15.65
C ASN A 883 -22.11 7.18 15.85
N SER A 884 -23.05 7.46 14.96
CA SER A 884 -23.94 8.62 15.06
C SER A 884 -25.12 8.44 16.02
N PHE A 885 -25.40 7.22 16.46
CA PHE A 885 -26.59 6.86 17.25
C PHE A 885 -26.34 6.80 18.76
N SER A 886 -25.08 6.79 19.21
CA SER A 886 -24.70 6.63 20.63
C SER A 886 -25.23 5.35 21.30
N VAL A 887 -25.64 4.35 20.51
CA VAL A 887 -26.08 3.02 20.95
C VAL A 887 -25.09 1.98 20.43
N PRO A 888 -24.58 1.03 21.22
CA PRO A 888 -23.66 0.02 20.71
C PRO A 888 -24.36 -0.97 19.78
N THR A 889 -23.56 -1.76 19.07
CA THR A 889 -24.01 -2.97 18.37
C THR A 889 -23.18 -4.17 18.83
N LEU A 890 -23.73 -5.38 18.73
CA LEU A 890 -23.04 -6.64 19.03
C LEU A 890 -22.40 -7.28 17.78
N SER A 891 -22.75 -6.79 16.59
CA SER A 891 -22.24 -7.24 15.28
C SER A 891 -22.27 -6.09 14.29
N ASP A 892 -21.38 -6.13 13.30
CA ASP A 892 -21.35 -5.20 12.17
C ASP A 892 -21.00 -5.94 10.87
N ASN A 893 -21.60 -5.51 9.77
CA ASN A 893 -21.33 -6.03 8.43
C ASN A 893 -20.51 -5.02 7.65
N VAL A 894 -19.25 -5.34 7.39
CA VAL A 894 -18.34 -4.51 6.61
C VAL A 894 -18.33 -5.00 5.16
N THR A 895 -18.50 -4.10 4.22
CA THR A 895 -18.38 -4.37 2.78
C THR A 895 -17.10 -3.75 2.25
N ILE A 896 -16.33 -4.54 1.52
CA ILE A 896 -15.04 -4.15 0.92
C ILE A 896 -15.24 -4.04 -0.58
N SER A 897 -14.95 -2.88 -1.16
CA SER A 897 -14.99 -2.71 -2.62
C SER A 897 -13.60 -2.91 -3.23
N LEU A 898 -13.51 -3.81 -4.20
CA LEU A 898 -12.30 -4.12 -4.96
C LEU A 898 -12.56 -3.97 -6.46
N ASP A 899 -11.57 -3.51 -7.22
CA ASP A 899 -11.58 -3.47 -8.68
C ASP A 899 -10.23 -3.93 -9.28
N ARG A 900 -10.01 -3.68 -10.59
CA ARG A 900 -8.78 -4.08 -11.30
C ARG A 900 -7.53 -3.30 -10.89
N ASN A 901 -7.70 -2.14 -10.28
CA ASN A 901 -6.63 -1.26 -9.81
C ASN A 901 -6.48 -1.34 -8.28
N SER A 902 -7.34 -2.09 -7.58
CA SER A 902 -7.22 -2.38 -6.16
C SER A 902 -6.21 -3.49 -5.92
N ASN A 903 -5.41 -3.33 -4.89
CA ASN A 903 -4.53 -4.37 -4.37
C ASN A 903 -4.63 -4.41 -2.84
N LEU A 904 -5.08 -5.53 -2.29
CA LEU A 904 -5.26 -5.71 -0.84
C LEU A 904 -4.36 -6.85 -0.36
N LEU A 905 -3.34 -6.54 0.45
CA LEU A 905 -2.54 -7.59 1.09
C LEU A 905 -3.31 -8.20 2.27
N ASN A 906 -3.75 -7.35 3.19
CA ASN A 906 -4.63 -7.71 4.30
C ASN A 906 -5.28 -6.46 4.92
N PHE A 907 -6.34 -6.67 5.69
CA PHE A 907 -6.84 -5.66 6.61
C PHE A 907 -7.23 -6.26 7.97
N HIS A 908 -7.35 -5.37 8.93
CA HIS A 908 -7.57 -5.62 10.35
C HIS A 908 -8.71 -4.73 10.84
N TYR A 909 -9.82 -5.34 11.27
CA TYR A 909 -10.95 -4.66 11.90
C TYR A 909 -10.84 -4.79 13.42
N MET A 910 -10.86 -3.66 14.12
CA MET A 910 -10.77 -3.59 15.57
C MET A 910 -11.92 -2.75 16.14
N PRO A 911 -12.90 -3.38 16.81
CA PRO A 911 -14.00 -2.69 17.49
C PRO A 911 -13.54 -2.06 18.81
N GLN A 912 -14.19 -0.97 19.21
CA GLN A 912 -14.03 -0.38 20.54
C GLN A 912 -15.07 -0.96 21.51
N CYS A 913 -14.66 -1.95 22.31
CA CYS A 913 -15.53 -2.56 23.31
C CYS A 913 -15.98 -1.56 24.37
N VAL A 914 -17.25 -1.66 24.78
CA VAL A 914 -17.83 -0.80 25.83
C VAL A 914 -18.59 -1.57 26.90
N LEU A 915 -18.63 -0.98 28.10
CA LEU A 915 -19.50 -1.40 29.20
C LEU A 915 -20.49 -0.28 29.58
N PRO A 916 -21.74 -0.64 29.91
CA PRO A 916 -22.73 0.34 30.33
C PRO A 916 -22.41 0.89 31.73
N SER A 917 -22.80 2.15 31.96
CA SER A 917 -22.75 2.78 33.28
C SER A 917 -23.71 2.06 34.24
N LYS A 918 -23.36 2.10 35.54
CA LYS A 918 -24.09 1.39 36.60
C LYS A 918 -24.55 2.34 37.70
N ASN A 919 -25.80 2.20 38.13
CA ASN A 919 -26.41 2.92 39.25
C ASN A 919 -26.23 4.44 39.17
N ILE A 920 -26.71 5.03 38.07
CA ILE A 920 -26.69 6.48 37.86
C ILE A 920 -27.67 7.14 38.83
N SER A 921 -27.22 8.22 39.49
CA SER A 921 -28.06 9.00 40.37
C SER A 921 -27.68 10.49 40.31
N VAL A 922 -28.70 11.36 40.29
CA VAL A 922 -28.56 12.82 40.17
C VAL A 922 -29.34 13.50 41.29
N GLY A 923 -28.67 14.33 42.08
CA GLY A 923 -29.25 15.12 43.16
C GLY A 923 -28.93 16.60 43.06
N LEU A 924 -29.75 17.43 43.71
CA LEU A 924 -29.51 18.86 43.87
C LEU A 924 -29.04 19.16 45.28
N ILE A 925 -27.99 19.96 45.44
CA ILE A 925 -27.28 20.28 46.68
C ILE A 925 -26.53 19.07 47.26
N ASP A 926 -27.24 17.98 47.52
CA ASP A 926 -26.74 16.74 48.11
C ASP A 926 -27.64 15.52 47.76
N GLU A 927 -27.33 14.36 48.34
CA GLU A 927 -28.08 13.12 48.13
C GLU A 927 -29.49 13.11 48.71
N THR A 928 -29.88 14.12 49.50
CA THR A 928 -31.21 14.17 50.11
C THR A 928 -32.26 14.76 49.17
N ASN A 929 -31.83 15.51 48.15
CA ASN A 929 -32.71 16.06 47.12
C ASN A 929 -32.45 15.41 45.75
N MET A 930 -32.69 14.11 45.67
CA MET A 930 -32.56 13.34 44.43
C MET A 930 -33.63 13.75 43.41
N ILE A 931 -33.18 14.03 42.19
CA ILE A 931 -34.06 14.28 41.04
C ILE A 931 -34.11 13.10 40.08
N TYR A 932 -33.12 12.20 40.13
CA TYR A 932 -33.11 10.94 39.39
C TYR A 932 -32.27 9.86 40.08
N SER A 933 -32.70 8.60 39.96
CA SER A 933 -31.90 7.42 40.30
C SER A 933 -32.35 6.22 39.48
N ASP A 934 -31.40 5.41 38.98
CA ASP A 934 -31.72 4.15 38.30
C ASP A 934 -32.62 3.26 39.19
N PRO A 935 -33.66 2.62 38.62
CA PRO A 935 -34.55 1.74 39.39
C PRO A 935 -33.82 0.45 39.79
N MET A 936 -33.94 0.08 41.06
CA MET A 936 -33.40 -1.19 41.55
C MET A 936 -34.34 -2.36 41.24
N ILE A 937 -33.97 -3.19 40.28
CA ILE A 937 -34.69 -4.42 39.91
C ILE A 937 -33.86 -5.64 40.29
N THR A 938 -34.48 -6.60 40.99
CA THR A 938 -33.79 -7.82 41.40
C THR A 938 -33.36 -8.64 40.18
N GLY A 939 -32.07 -8.96 40.10
CA GLY A 939 -31.50 -9.75 38.99
C GLY A 939 -31.07 -8.93 37.77
N LEU A 940 -31.24 -7.60 37.79
CA LEU A 940 -30.79 -6.68 36.74
C LEU A 940 -29.65 -5.80 37.28
N ASN A 941 -28.45 -5.94 36.72
CA ASN A 941 -27.27 -5.20 37.17
C ASN A 941 -27.19 -3.77 36.62
N THR A 942 -27.76 -3.53 35.44
CA THR A 942 -27.83 -2.24 34.76
C THR A 942 -29.07 -2.23 33.88
N ILE A 943 -29.71 -1.07 33.71
CA ILE A 943 -30.92 -0.95 32.90
C ILE A 943 -30.63 -0.92 31.40
N PHE A 944 -29.38 -0.62 31.01
CA PHE A 944 -28.95 -0.43 29.61
C PHE A 944 -28.49 -1.72 28.93
N ALA A 945 -28.18 -2.76 29.70
CA ALA A 945 -27.81 -4.08 29.19
C ALA A 945 -28.18 -5.18 30.17
N THR A 946 -28.41 -6.39 29.68
CA THR A 946 -28.57 -7.57 30.52
C THR A 946 -27.81 -8.75 29.95
N GLU A 947 -27.29 -9.59 30.85
CA GLU A 947 -26.61 -10.85 30.53
C GLU A 947 -27.31 -12.04 31.21
N SER A 948 -28.52 -11.81 31.75
CA SER A 948 -29.31 -12.81 32.48
C SER A 948 -30.77 -12.80 32.03
N PHE A 949 -31.33 -14.00 31.95
CA PHE A 949 -32.77 -14.19 31.80
C PHE A 949 -33.48 -13.96 33.14
N SER A 950 -34.63 -13.31 33.10
CA SER A 950 -35.54 -13.22 34.25
C SER A 950 -36.26 -14.56 34.48
N THR A 951 -36.71 -15.20 33.40
CA THR A 951 -37.27 -16.55 33.40
C THR A 951 -37.00 -17.26 32.08
N VAL A 952 -36.69 -18.55 32.14
CA VAL A 952 -36.62 -19.45 30.97
C VAL A 952 -37.70 -20.50 31.12
N THR A 953 -38.65 -20.56 30.18
CA THR A 953 -39.74 -21.53 30.22
C THR A 953 -39.94 -22.25 28.90
N ALA A 954 -40.29 -23.54 28.93
CA ALA A 954 -40.79 -24.25 27.75
C ALA A 954 -42.15 -24.87 28.09
N ASP A 955 -43.21 -24.49 27.37
CA ASP A 955 -44.61 -24.85 27.67
C ASP A 955 -44.96 -24.69 29.17
N ASP A 956 -44.66 -23.52 29.74
CA ASP A 956 -44.87 -23.15 31.16
C ASP A 956 -44.01 -23.90 32.20
N ILE A 957 -43.08 -24.77 31.79
CA ILE A 957 -42.09 -25.40 32.69
C ILE A 957 -40.88 -24.49 32.85
N VAL A 958 -40.54 -24.09 34.08
CA VAL A 958 -39.37 -23.24 34.39
C VAL A 958 -38.09 -24.07 34.44
N TYR A 959 -37.07 -23.63 33.69
CA TYR A 959 -35.72 -24.19 33.74
C TYR A 959 -34.80 -23.31 34.58
N LEU A 960 -33.93 -23.94 35.37
CA LEU A 960 -32.90 -23.25 36.16
C LEU A 960 -31.54 -23.49 35.53
N PRO A 961 -30.62 -22.51 35.58
CA PRO A 961 -29.28 -22.68 35.08
C PRO A 961 -28.48 -23.68 35.94
N ASP A 962 -27.47 -24.31 35.36
CA ASP A 962 -26.52 -25.18 36.05
C ASP A 962 -25.51 -24.38 36.91
N ASN A 963 -24.49 -25.07 37.46
CA ASN A 963 -23.46 -24.43 38.30
C ASN A 963 -22.53 -23.46 37.53
N HIS A 964 -22.53 -23.52 36.20
CA HIS A 964 -21.74 -22.67 35.30
C HIS A 964 -22.61 -21.55 34.67
N GLY A 965 -23.93 -21.57 34.92
CA GLY A 965 -24.88 -20.59 34.36
C GLY A 965 -25.55 -21.05 33.06
N ASN A 966 -25.31 -22.27 32.59
CA ASN A 966 -25.87 -22.79 31.34
C ASN A 966 -27.30 -23.28 31.53
N TYR A 967 -28.16 -23.09 30.53
CA TYR A 967 -29.51 -23.69 30.49
C TYR A 967 -29.50 -24.90 29.57
N ILE A 968 -29.74 -26.08 30.13
CA ILE A 968 -29.76 -27.35 29.39
C ILE A 968 -31.20 -27.89 29.37
N LEU A 969 -31.73 -28.11 28.19
CA LEU A 969 -33.09 -28.63 27.98
C LEU A 969 -33.21 -29.41 26.68
N THR A 970 -34.16 -30.36 26.64
CA THR A 970 -34.56 -31.03 25.39
C THR A 970 -35.83 -30.34 24.88
N LEU A 971 -35.77 -29.76 23.68
CA LEU A 971 -36.90 -29.08 23.04
C LEU A 971 -37.60 -30.03 22.07
N GLN A 972 -38.87 -30.33 22.34
CA GLN A 972 -39.68 -31.19 21.48
C GLN A 972 -40.16 -30.44 20.22
N PRO A 973 -40.52 -31.15 19.12
CA PRO A 973 -41.02 -30.49 17.90
C PRO A 973 -42.23 -29.60 18.18
N ASN A 974 -42.17 -28.34 17.72
CA ASN A 974 -43.17 -27.28 17.95
C ASN A 974 -43.41 -26.87 19.42
N GLN A 975 -42.57 -27.31 20.37
CA GLN A 975 -42.56 -26.76 21.71
C GLN A 975 -41.99 -25.34 21.69
N VAL A 976 -42.60 -24.41 22.44
CA VAL A 976 -42.16 -23.02 22.47
C VAL A 976 -41.31 -22.76 23.71
N LEU A 977 -40.05 -22.37 23.48
CA LEU A 977 -39.11 -21.90 24.48
C LEU A 977 -39.21 -20.38 24.60
N ASN A 978 -39.63 -19.88 25.75
CA ASN A 978 -39.68 -18.47 26.08
C ASN A 978 -38.46 -18.07 26.93
N LEU A 979 -37.69 -17.13 26.40
CA LEU A 979 -36.53 -16.52 27.04
C LEU A 979 -36.90 -15.09 27.43
N SER A 980 -37.30 -14.89 28.69
CA SER A 980 -37.73 -13.58 29.18
C SER A 980 -36.60 -12.85 29.90
N TYR A 981 -36.54 -11.53 29.75
CA TYR A 981 -35.53 -10.65 30.36
C TYR A 981 -36.06 -9.23 30.54
N TYR A 982 -35.36 -8.41 31.35
CA TYR A 982 -35.69 -6.99 31.55
C TYR A 982 -34.69 -6.11 30.84
N LEU A 983 -35.17 -5.05 30.19
CA LEU A 983 -34.34 -4.08 29.47
C LEU A 983 -35.03 -2.72 29.43
N LEU A 984 -34.27 -1.62 29.46
CA LEU A 984 -34.79 -0.28 29.20
C LEU A 984 -35.27 -0.19 27.75
N ASN A 985 -36.49 0.30 27.53
CA ASN A 985 -37.07 0.43 26.19
C ASN A 985 -38.02 1.63 26.09
N HIS A 986 -38.39 2.01 24.86
CA HIS A 986 -39.34 3.10 24.58
C HIS A 986 -40.81 2.63 24.66
N ASP A 987 -41.72 3.54 25.00
CA ASP A 987 -43.18 3.30 25.14
C ASP A 987 -43.96 3.28 23.82
N ILE A 988 -43.43 3.95 22.79
CA ILE A 988 -44.02 4.04 21.45
C ILE A 988 -43.02 3.45 20.43
N TYR A 989 -43.52 2.86 19.33
CA TYR A 989 -42.72 2.49 18.15
C TYR A 989 -41.85 3.69 17.73
N HIS A 990 -40.58 3.67 18.12
CA HIS A 990 -39.57 4.57 17.63
C HIS A 990 -38.99 3.99 16.33
N ASN A 991 -38.49 4.84 15.43
CA ASN A 991 -37.74 4.33 14.27
C ASN A 991 -36.58 3.50 14.81
N SER A 992 -36.60 2.19 14.53
CA SER A 992 -35.55 1.27 14.97
C SER A 992 -34.25 1.67 14.30
N VAL A 993 -33.21 1.83 15.11
CA VAL A 993 -31.85 1.82 14.59
C VAL A 993 -31.57 0.39 14.15
N ASP A 994 -31.11 0.18 12.92
CA ASP A 994 -30.73 -1.15 12.42
C ASP A 994 -29.41 -1.59 13.08
N ASN A 995 -29.48 -2.03 14.35
CA ASN A 995 -28.35 -2.57 15.09
C ASN A 995 -28.66 -3.97 15.62
N THR A 996 -27.64 -4.81 15.72
CA THR A 996 -27.77 -6.12 16.36
C THR A 996 -27.63 -5.94 17.86
N GLY A 997 -28.74 -6.02 18.59
CA GLY A 997 -28.76 -5.74 20.02
C GLY A 997 -29.10 -6.92 20.94
N LEU A 998 -29.21 -8.12 20.38
CA LEU A 998 -29.31 -9.35 21.17
C LEU A 998 -28.43 -10.45 20.56
N SER A 999 -27.74 -11.20 21.43
CA SER A 999 -26.92 -12.36 21.07
C SER A 999 -27.10 -13.48 22.10
N ILE A 1000 -27.27 -14.71 21.62
CA ILE A 1000 -27.38 -15.93 22.44
C ILE A 1000 -26.46 -17.01 21.87
N TYR A 1001 -25.61 -17.59 22.70
CA TYR A 1001 -24.79 -18.74 22.32
C TYR A 1001 -25.50 -20.03 22.68
N ALA A 1002 -25.75 -20.85 21.67
CA ALA A 1002 -26.49 -22.09 21.79
C ALA A 1002 -25.71 -23.26 21.17
N GLU A 1003 -25.66 -24.36 21.91
CA GLU A 1003 -25.20 -25.65 21.45
C GLU A 1003 -26.40 -26.54 21.08
N ILE A 1004 -26.37 -26.89 19.81
CA ILE A 1004 -27.22 -27.61 18.86
C ILE A 1004 -27.07 -29.12 18.73
N GLU A 1005 -27.61 -29.98 19.60
CA GLU A 1005 -27.52 -31.44 19.36
C GLU A 1005 -28.81 -32.01 18.78
N SER A 1006 -28.72 -32.67 17.62
CA SER A 1006 -29.83 -33.42 17.04
C SER A 1006 -29.37 -34.69 16.33
N THR A 1007 -30.33 -35.60 16.12
CA THR A 1007 -30.12 -36.82 15.32
C THR A 1007 -30.75 -36.71 13.93
N ILE A 1008 -31.50 -35.63 13.67
CA ILE A 1008 -32.24 -35.39 12.44
C ILE A 1008 -32.04 -33.92 12.05
N ALA A 1009 -31.85 -33.64 10.76
CA ALA A 1009 -31.76 -32.26 10.30
C ALA A 1009 -33.07 -31.48 10.51
N GLY A 1010 -32.94 -30.22 10.89
CA GLY A 1010 -34.04 -29.33 11.21
C GLY A 1010 -33.59 -27.88 11.38
N GLU A 1011 -34.55 -27.05 11.76
CA GLU A 1011 -34.40 -25.60 11.90
C GLU A 1011 -34.86 -25.17 13.31
N LEU A 1012 -34.13 -24.23 13.91
CA LEU A 1012 -34.55 -23.47 15.07
C LEU A 1012 -35.07 -22.13 14.57
N GLN A 1013 -36.30 -21.77 14.95
CA GLN A 1013 -37.01 -20.62 14.42
C GLN A 1013 -37.60 -19.72 15.51
N ILE A 1014 -37.67 -18.42 15.25
CA ILE A 1014 -38.42 -17.47 16.08
C ILE A 1014 -39.92 -17.76 15.94
N TYR A 1015 -40.59 -17.98 17.08
CA TYR A 1015 -42.00 -18.27 17.15
C TYR A 1015 -42.83 -17.01 16.85
N GLY A 1016 -43.62 -17.05 15.78
CA GLY A 1016 -44.53 -15.98 15.36
C GLY A 1016 -44.31 -15.51 13.93
N ASN A 1017 -43.06 -15.31 13.51
CA ASN A 1017 -42.67 -14.94 12.13
C ASN A 1017 -41.97 -16.09 11.36
N ASN A 1018 -41.59 -17.18 12.04
CA ASN A 1018 -40.88 -18.34 11.50
C ASN A 1018 -39.55 -17.99 10.84
N GLU A 1019 -38.87 -16.96 11.36
CA GLU A 1019 -37.51 -16.62 10.95
C GLU A 1019 -36.52 -17.68 11.45
N ILE A 1020 -35.69 -18.21 10.55
CA ILE A 1020 -34.71 -19.27 10.86
C ILE A 1020 -33.51 -18.61 11.54
N VAL A 1021 -33.20 -19.05 12.76
CA VAL A 1021 -32.06 -18.56 13.55
C VAL A 1021 -30.92 -19.56 13.66
N ALA A 1022 -31.16 -20.84 13.35
CA ALA A 1022 -30.10 -21.84 13.20
C ALA A 1022 -30.61 -23.02 12.36
N GLU A 1023 -29.77 -23.56 11.48
CA GLU A 1023 -29.98 -24.84 10.80
C GLU A 1023 -29.03 -25.88 11.42
N TYR A 1024 -29.54 -27.07 11.77
CA TYR A 1024 -28.75 -28.13 12.41
C TYR A 1024 -28.97 -29.49 11.73
N SER A 1025 -28.06 -30.43 11.97
CA SER A 1025 -28.05 -31.77 11.36
C SER A 1025 -27.70 -32.86 12.37
N ASP A 1026 -27.19 -34.02 11.93
CA ASP A 1026 -26.80 -35.15 12.79
C ASP A 1026 -25.48 -34.93 13.56
N THR A 1027 -24.89 -33.74 13.43
CA THR A 1027 -23.72 -33.29 14.18
C THR A 1027 -24.10 -32.18 15.14
N ALA A 1028 -23.53 -32.21 16.36
CA ALA A 1028 -23.58 -31.08 17.28
C ALA A 1028 -23.07 -29.81 16.59
N ILE A 1029 -23.84 -28.73 16.65
CA ILE A 1029 -23.41 -27.42 16.17
C ILE A 1029 -23.33 -26.44 17.34
N ILE A 1030 -22.42 -25.48 17.26
CA ILE A 1030 -22.43 -24.33 18.16
C ILE A 1030 -22.74 -23.11 17.31
N HIS A 1031 -23.72 -22.32 17.74
CA HIS A 1031 -24.27 -21.23 16.94
C HIS A 1031 -24.52 -19.98 17.79
N ASN A 1032 -24.31 -18.81 17.17
CA ASN A 1032 -24.63 -17.52 17.76
C ASN A 1032 -25.94 -16.98 17.15
N ILE A 1033 -27.02 -17.03 17.93
CA ILE A 1033 -28.33 -16.49 17.55
C ILE A 1033 -28.30 -14.98 17.79
N MET A 1034 -28.38 -14.19 16.71
CA MET A 1034 -28.35 -12.74 16.76
C MET A 1034 -29.66 -12.15 16.24
N THR A 1035 -30.17 -11.09 16.89
CA THR A 1035 -31.37 -10.38 16.43
C THR A 1035 -31.18 -8.87 16.47
N ASN A 1036 -31.82 -8.17 15.53
CA ASN A 1036 -31.89 -6.70 15.54
C ASN A 1036 -33.00 -6.18 16.46
N GLU A 1037 -34.03 -7.00 16.72
CA GLU A 1037 -35.09 -6.66 17.66
C GLU A 1037 -34.66 -6.99 19.09
N GLN A 1038 -34.17 -5.97 19.80
CA GLN A 1038 -33.55 -6.08 21.13
C GLN A 1038 -34.53 -6.44 22.25
N CYS A 1039 -35.83 -6.20 22.04
CA CYS A 1039 -36.88 -6.46 23.02
C CYS A 1039 -38.16 -6.95 22.31
N GLN A 1040 -38.18 -8.22 21.93
CA GLN A 1040 -39.37 -8.84 21.35
C GLN A 1040 -40.51 -8.96 22.36
N ASN A 1041 -41.75 -8.83 21.88
CA ASN A 1041 -42.97 -8.93 22.69
C ASN A 1041 -42.94 -8.03 23.96
N SER A 1042 -42.39 -6.82 23.82
CA SER A 1042 -42.15 -5.91 24.94
C SER A 1042 -43.44 -5.55 25.70
N GLN A 1043 -43.43 -5.75 27.02
CA GLN A 1043 -44.47 -5.25 27.92
C GLN A 1043 -43.86 -4.29 28.93
N LEU A 1044 -44.21 -3.00 28.85
CA LEU A 1044 -43.73 -2.01 29.81
C LEU A 1044 -44.38 -2.17 31.17
N SER A 1045 -43.53 -2.13 32.21
CA SER A 1045 -44.01 -1.95 33.57
C SER A 1045 -44.71 -0.59 33.70
N SER A 1046 -45.79 -0.50 34.47
CA SER A 1046 -46.70 0.66 34.52
C SER A 1046 -46.08 1.98 35.01
N ASN A 1047 -44.78 2.02 35.28
CA ASN A 1047 -44.05 3.18 35.79
C ASN A 1047 -42.96 3.59 34.78
N LEU A 1048 -43.23 4.63 34.01
CA LEU A 1048 -42.22 5.26 33.15
C LEU A 1048 -41.12 5.91 34.03
N ILE A 1049 -39.86 5.77 33.60
CA ILE A 1049 -38.71 6.38 34.26
C ILE A 1049 -38.53 7.82 33.79
N GLY A 1050 -38.83 8.07 32.51
CA GLY A 1050 -38.79 9.37 31.86
C GLY A 1050 -39.91 9.51 30.83
N ILE A 1051 -39.82 10.52 29.98
CA ILE A 1051 -40.80 10.75 28.92
C ILE A 1051 -40.69 9.63 27.88
N ASN A 1052 -41.75 8.83 27.74
CA ASN A 1052 -41.83 7.70 26.80
C ASN A 1052 -40.75 6.61 26.96
N VAL A 1053 -40.10 6.48 28.13
CA VAL A 1053 -39.05 5.47 28.39
C VAL A 1053 -39.31 4.76 29.73
N GLY A 1054 -39.17 3.43 29.76
CA GLY A 1054 -39.34 2.63 30.98
C GLY A 1054 -38.71 1.24 30.87
N ILE A 1055 -38.75 0.46 31.96
CA ILE A 1055 -38.28 -0.93 31.93
C ILE A 1055 -39.36 -1.82 31.35
N ALA A 1056 -39.02 -2.49 30.24
CA ALA A 1056 -39.85 -3.48 29.58
C ALA A 1056 -39.46 -4.90 30.03
N SER A 1057 -40.47 -5.76 30.14
CA SER A 1057 -40.29 -7.21 30.11
C SER A 1057 -40.30 -7.66 28.65
N CYS A 1058 -39.17 -8.15 28.18
CA CYS A 1058 -38.97 -8.67 26.83
C CYS A 1058 -39.07 -10.20 26.85
N THR A 1059 -39.55 -10.83 25.78
CA THR A 1059 -39.57 -12.29 25.64
C THR A 1059 -39.27 -12.69 24.20
N LEU A 1060 -38.13 -13.36 24.00
CA LEU A 1060 -37.78 -14.06 22.77
C LEU A 1060 -38.36 -15.48 22.83
N SER A 1061 -39.19 -15.83 21.85
CA SER A 1061 -39.82 -17.14 21.77
C SER A 1061 -39.20 -17.94 20.63
N LEU A 1062 -38.64 -19.11 20.92
CA LEU A 1062 -38.01 -20.00 19.95
C LEU A 1062 -38.77 -21.32 19.87
N HIS A 1063 -38.80 -21.94 18.69
CA HIS A 1063 -39.31 -23.30 18.52
C HIS A 1063 -38.48 -24.08 17.51
N SER A 1064 -38.44 -25.40 17.67
CA SER A 1064 -37.65 -26.29 16.82
C SER A 1064 -38.55 -27.17 15.95
N THR A 1065 -38.14 -27.42 14.70
CA THR A 1065 -38.89 -28.30 13.78
C THR A 1065 -38.76 -29.78 14.14
N THR A 1066 -37.66 -30.17 14.79
CA THR A 1066 -37.39 -31.54 15.26
C THR A 1066 -37.00 -31.54 16.73
N GLU A 1067 -36.86 -32.72 17.34
CA GLU A 1067 -36.35 -32.85 18.70
C GLU A 1067 -34.86 -32.48 18.72
N ILE A 1068 -34.49 -31.60 19.66
CA ILE A 1068 -33.11 -31.14 19.86
C ILE A 1068 -32.77 -31.13 21.34
N ASP A 1069 -31.53 -31.44 21.66
CA ASP A 1069 -30.91 -31.09 22.94
C ASP A 1069 -30.25 -29.72 22.77
N LEU A 1070 -30.68 -28.77 23.60
CA LEU A 1070 -30.29 -27.37 23.53
C LEU A 1070 -29.56 -26.99 24.82
N LYS A 1071 -28.34 -26.47 24.67
CA LYS A 1071 -27.57 -25.89 25.77
C LYS A 1071 -27.28 -24.41 25.47
N ILE A 1072 -27.86 -23.50 26.26
CA ILE A 1072 -27.64 -22.06 26.14
C ILE A 1072 -26.54 -21.65 27.13
N ASN A 1073 -25.44 -21.11 26.61
CA ASN A 1073 -24.22 -20.84 27.37
C ASN A 1073 -24.03 -19.36 27.71
N ASN A 1074 -24.47 -18.47 26.84
CA ASN A 1074 -24.29 -17.03 27.02
C ASN A 1074 -25.48 -16.26 26.44
N PHE A 1075 -25.81 -15.13 27.05
CA PHE A 1075 -26.88 -14.24 26.64
C PHE A 1075 -26.44 -12.80 26.84
N LYS A 1076 -26.72 -11.95 25.85
CA LYS A 1076 -26.53 -10.51 25.97
C LYS A 1076 -27.62 -9.78 25.23
N ALA A 1077 -28.23 -8.80 25.88
CA ALA A 1077 -29.12 -7.84 25.26
C ALA A 1077 -28.74 -6.41 25.66
N ILE A 1078 -28.75 -5.50 24.71
CA ILE A 1078 -28.42 -4.08 24.88
C ILE A 1078 -29.65 -3.22 24.56
N SER A 1079 -29.82 -2.10 25.27
CA SER A 1079 -30.93 -1.17 25.09
C SER A 1079 -30.68 -0.21 23.92
N SER A 1080 -31.73 0.13 23.18
CA SER A 1080 -31.72 1.09 22.08
C SER A 1080 -31.85 2.54 22.57
N VAL A 1081 -31.95 2.74 23.88
CA VAL A 1081 -32.13 4.08 24.47
C VAL A 1081 -30.79 4.78 24.56
N SER A 1082 -30.63 5.85 23.78
CA SER A 1082 -29.43 6.71 23.78
C SER A 1082 -29.51 7.87 24.78
N GLU A 1083 -30.73 8.28 25.15
CA GLU A 1083 -31.00 9.41 26.02
C GLU A 1083 -32.26 9.16 26.87
N ILE A 1084 -32.23 9.56 28.15
CA ILE A 1084 -33.40 9.56 29.04
C ILE A 1084 -33.75 11.00 29.36
N LEU A 1085 -34.94 11.44 28.97
CA LEU A 1085 -35.48 12.77 29.27
C LEU A 1085 -36.49 12.70 30.43
N ILE A 1086 -36.31 13.53 31.45
CA ILE A 1086 -37.09 13.54 32.69
C ILE A 1086 -37.65 14.95 32.90
N ASP A 1087 -38.99 15.05 32.98
CA ASP A 1087 -39.64 16.29 33.41
C ASP A 1087 -39.51 16.44 34.93
N LEU A 1088 -38.92 17.55 35.37
CA LEU A 1088 -38.73 17.85 36.78
C LEU A 1088 -39.87 18.71 37.31
N ASP A 1089 -40.42 18.37 38.48
CA ASP A 1089 -41.51 19.12 39.11
C ASP A 1089 -41.04 20.53 39.54
N PRO A 1090 -41.56 21.61 38.93
CA PRO A 1090 -41.16 22.97 39.28
C PRO A 1090 -41.44 23.32 40.75
N TYR A 1091 -42.48 22.73 41.37
CA TYR A 1091 -42.76 22.97 42.79
C TYR A 1091 -41.66 22.40 43.69
N TYR A 1092 -41.19 21.20 43.38
CA TYR A 1092 -40.11 20.55 44.13
C TYR A 1092 -38.80 21.33 44.00
N ILE A 1093 -38.41 21.71 42.77
CA ILE A 1093 -37.17 22.46 42.56
C ILE A 1093 -37.22 23.85 43.19
N ASN A 1094 -38.34 24.58 43.08
CA ASN A 1094 -38.46 25.89 43.74
C ASN A 1094 -38.44 25.76 45.27
N SER A 1095 -38.92 24.64 45.83
CA SER A 1095 -38.81 24.39 47.27
C SER A 1095 -37.33 24.23 47.71
N ILE A 1096 -36.51 23.57 46.89
CA ILE A 1096 -35.06 23.43 47.10
C ILE A 1096 -34.38 24.80 46.94
N LYS A 1097 -34.71 25.56 45.89
CA LYS A 1097 -34.22 26.93 45.69
C LYS A 1097 -34.49 27.80 46.91
N HIS A 1098 -35.70 27.75 47.45
CA HIS A 1098 -36.08 28.55 48.61
C HIS A 1098 -35.29 28.19 49.88
N GLN A 1099 -34.88 26.92 50.04
CA GLN A 1099 -34.01 26.52 51.15
C GLN A 1099 -32.62 27.16 51.05
N VAL A 1100 -32.07 27.28 49.85
CA VAL A 1100 -30.76 27.94 49.61
C VAL A 1100 -30.89 29.45 49.74
N GLU A 1101 -31.93 30.05 49.15
CA GLU A 1101 -32.21 31.48 49.16
C GLU A 1101 -32.29 32.06 50.58
N ASN A 1102 -32.89 31.32 51.53
CA ASN A 1102 -32.97 31.75 52.93
C ASN A 1102 -31.59 31.84 53.64
N ASN A 1103 -30.55 31.27 53.05
CA ASN A 1103 -29.20 31.20 53.63
C ASN A 1103 -28.18 32.09 52.88
N THR A 1104 -28.58 32.79 51.81
CA THR A 1104 -27.67 33.56 50.93
C THR A 1104 -28.27 34.90 50.52
N ASN A 1105 -27.45 35.95 50.42
CA ASN A 1105 -27.86 37.26 49.89
C ASN A 1105 -27.34 37.49 48.46
N GLU A 1106 -27.13 36.43 47.69
CA GLU A 1106 -26.60 36.52 46.33
C GLU A 1106 -27.71 36.82 45.32
N ASP A 1107 -27.42 37.63 44.30
CA ASP A 1107 -28.39 37.98 43.25
C ASP A 1107 -28.73 36.77 42.34
N VAL A 1108 -27.84 35.76 42.31
CA VAL A 1108 -28.00 34.50 41.58
C VAL A 1108 -27.81 33.35 42.57
N ILE A 1109 -28.78 32.44 42.63
CA ILE A 1109 -28.76 31.25 43.47
C ILE A 1109 -28.20 30.09 42.66
N ASN A 1110 -27.10 29.51 43.14
CA ASN A 1110 -26.51 28.29 42.57
C ASN A 1110 -27.11 27.06 43.26
N LEU A 1111 -27.55 26.08 42.47
CA LEU A 1111 -28.03 24.78 42.93
C LEU A 1111 -27.03 23.71 42.49
N PRO A 1112 -26.05 23.33 43.33
CA PRO A 1112 -25.02 22.39 42.90
C PRO A 1112 -25.62 21.05 42.50
N VAL A 1113 -25.27 20.53 41.32
CA VAL A 1113 -25.75 19.25 40.82
C VAL A 1113 -24.75 18.17 41.21
N LEU A 1114 -25.19 17.20 42.01
CA LEU A 1114 -24.43 16.03 42.43
C LEU A 1114 -24.74 14.85 41.51
N ILE A 1115 -23.71 14.23 40.93
CA ILE A 1115 -23.85 13.04 40.09
C ILE A 1115 -23.01 11.90 40.67
N LYS A 1116 -23.63 10.73 40.76
CA LYS A 1116 -22.96 9.50 41.16
C LYS A 1116 -23.24 8.35 40.21
N THR A 1117 -22.20 7.57 39.95
CA THR A 1117 -22.28 6.26 39.29
C THR A 1117 -21.48 5.26 40.13
N ASP A 1118 -21.79 3.96 40.04
CA ASP A 1118 -20.93 2.89 40.55
C ASP A 1118 -19.86 2.48 39.52
N TYR A 1119 -20.16 2.73 38.24
CA TYR A 1119 -19.26 2.52 37.12
C TYR A 1119 -19.64 3.45 35.96
N GLY A 1120 -18.63 4.01 35.29
CA GLY A 1120 -18.78 4.74 34.04
C GLY A 1120 -19.10 6.23 34.16
N SER A 1121 -19.00 6.93 33.04
CA SER A 1121 -19.39 8.31 32.82
C SER A 1121 -20.88 8.47 32.57
N THR A 1122 -21.34 9.71 32.64
CA THR A 1122 -22.68 10.10 32.19
C THR A 1122 -22.64 11.56 31.73
N THR A 1123 -23.39 11.89 30.70
CA THR A 1123 -23.60 13.27 30.25
C THR A 1123 -24.96 13.72 30.72
N THR A 1124 -25.00 14.87 31.37
CA THR A 1124 -26.24 15.43 31.91
C THR A 1124 -26.50 16.79 31.30
N ASN A 1125 -27.67 16.98 30.72
CA ASN A 1125 -28.15 18.29 30.33
C ASN A 1125 -29.32 18.72 31.22
N LEU A 1126 -29.20 19.88 31.85
CA LEU A 1126 -30.27 20.49 32.60
C LEU A 1126 -30.76 21.75 31.88
N ALA A 1127 -31.98 21.66 31.34
CA ALA A 1127 -32.67 22.79 30.75
C ALA A 1127 -33.79 23.26 31.69
N TYR A 1128 -33.96 24.57 31.82
CA TYR A 1128 -35.02 25.14 32.65
C TYR A 1128 -35.38 26.55 32.21
N LYS A 1129 -36.60 26.95 32.57
CA LYS A 1129 -37.10 28.31 32.39
C LYS A 1129 -37.44 28.90 33.73
N SER A 1130 -37.25 30.21 33.84
CA SER A 1130 -37.61 30.94 35.04
C SER A 1130 -38.07 32.35 34.73
N TYR A 1131 -38.91 32.84 35.63
CA TYR A 1131 -39.69 34.02 35.41
C TYR A 1131 -39.65 34.93 36.63
N GLN A 1132 -39.56 36.25 36.41
CA GLN A 1132 -39.49 37.24 37.48
C GLN A 1132 -40.81 37.34 38.26
N HIS A 1133 -40.77 37.15 39.58
CA HIS A 1133 -41.98 37.08 40.43
C HIS A 1133 -42.61 38.45 40.74
N GLN A 1134 -41.84 39.54 40.68
CA GLN A 1134 -42.28 40.92 40.95
C GLN A 1134 -41.80 41.87 39.87
N ILE A 1135 -42.72 42.64 39.27
CA ILE A 1135 -42.45 43.54 38.15
C ILE A 1135 -42.97 44.94 38.51
N ASP A 1136 -42.08 45.93 38.54
CA ASP A 1136 -42.39 47.34 38.78
C ASP A 1136 -42.15 48.18 37.51
N ARG A 1137 -43.10 49.03 37.11
CA ARG A 1137 -42.99 49.89 35.91
C ARG A 1137 -43.52 51.30 36.14
N VAL A 1138 -42.88 52.27 35.51
CA VAL A 1138 -43.43 53.62 35.33
C VAL A 1138 -44.20 53.63 34.00
N GLU A 1139 -45.52 53.67 34.07
CA GLU A 1139 -46.41 53.61 32.90
C GLU A 1139 -46.45 54.93 32.14
N ASN A 1140 -46.56 56.04 32.87
CA ASN A 1140 -46.65 57.35 32.27
C ASN A 1140 -46.19 58.45 33.24
N ILE A 1141 -45.68 59.53 32.68
CA ILE A 1141 -45.44 60.79 33.38
C ILE A 1141 -46.14 61.87 32.55
N ASP A 1142 -47.16 62.51 33.11
CA ASP A 1142 -48.07 63.38 32.36
C ASP A 1142 -47.42 64.67 31.81
N GLN A 1143 -46.23 65.02 32.29
CA GLN A 1143 -45.44 66.15 31.81
C GLN A 1143 -43.97 65.77 31.60
N ILE A 1144 -43.42 66.28 30.49
CA ILE A 1144 -42.01 66.11 30.15
C ILE A 1144 -41.10 67.01 31.01
N GLN A 1145 -41.65 68.11 31.55
CA GLN A 1145 -40.93 69.07 32.39
C GLN A 1145 -41.81 69.53 33.55
N TRP A 1146 -41.28 69.43 34.77
CA TRP A 1146 -41.98 69.81 36.00
C TRP A 1146 -41.43 71.13 36.56
N LEU A 1147 -42.20 72.21 36.46
CA LEU A 1147 -41.79 73.54 36.96
C LEU A 1147 -42.28 73.78 38.41
N PRO A 1148 -41.65 74.70 39.16
CA PRO A 1148 -42.06 75.06 40.53
C PRO A 1148 -43.54 75.45 40.64
N GLY A 1149 -44.24 74.88 41.62
CA GLY A 1149 -45.67 75.10 41.87
C GLY A 1149 -46.62 74.36 40.92
N GLN A 1150 -46.12 73.68 39.88
CA GLN A 1150 -46.95 72.84 39.01
C GLN A 1150 -47.17 71.46 39.60
N GLU A 1151 -48.28 70.82 39.24
CA GLU A 1151 -48.55 69.43 39.54
C GLU A 1151 -48.01 68.52 38.42
N LEU A 1152 -47.37 67.42 38.80
CA LEU A 1152 -46.90 66.33 37.96
C LEU A 1152 -47.63 65.05 38.38
N THR A 1153 -48.25 64.34 37.45
CA THR A 1153 -48.83 63.03 37.68
C THR A 1153 -47.94 61.95 37.09
N ILE A 1154 -47.44 61.07 37.97
CA ILE A 1154 -46.70 59.87 37.59
C ILE A 1154 -47.65 58.69 37.78
N GLN A 1155 -47.82 57.86 36.76
CA GLN A 1155 -48.55 56.61 36.86
C GLN A 1155 -47.53 55.46 36.90
N THR A 1156 -47.64 54.60 37.90
CA THR A 1156 -46.82 53.39 38.03
C THR A 1156 -47.70 52.16 38.11
N SER A 1157 -47.21 51.03 37.61
CA SER A 1157 -47.84 49.72 37.71
C SER A 1157 -46.90 48.75 38.43
N HIS A 1158 -47.47 47.85 39.21
CA HIS A 1158 -46.76 46.91 40.06
C HIS A 1158 -47.48 45.57 39.98
N VAL A 1159 -46.81 44.52 39.51
CA VAL A 1159 -47.32 43.14 39.53
C VAL A 1159 -46.52 42.31 40.50
N ARG A 1160 -47.20 41.49 41.28
CA ARG A 1160 -46.63 40.34 41.98
C ARG A 1160 -47.57 39.16 41.77
N PHE A 1161 -47.06 38.05 41.28
CA PHE A 1161 -47.90 36.91 40.89
C PHE A 1161 -47.12 35.61 40.92
N ASN A 1162 -47.79 34.48 41.12
CA ASN A 1162 -47.14 33.17 41.01
C ASN A 1162 -46.80 32.88 39.54
N PRO A 1163 -45.52 32.75 39.15
CA PRO A 1163 -45.17 32.56 37.74
C PRO A 1163 -45.49 31.16 37.21
N ILE A 1164 -45.71 30.16 38.08
CA ILE A 1164 -46.12 28.81 37.67
C ILE A 1164 -47.59 28.81 37.22
N THR A 1165 -48.47 29.49 37.96
CA THR A 1165 -49.91 29.53 37.66
C THR A 1165 -50.35 30.77 36.90
N MET A 1166 -49.43 31.73 36.70
CA MET A 1166 -49.69 33.06 36.14
C MET A 1166 -50.85 33.77 36.86
N SER A 1167 -50.91 33.67 38.20
CA SER A 1167 -52.01 34.19 39.03
C SER A 1167 -51.52 35.20 40.07
N GLU A 1168 -52.17 36.36 40.11
CA GLU A 1168 -51.95 37.45 41.06
C GLU A 1168 -52.58 37.19 42.45
N ASN A 1169 -53.38 36.13 42.59
CA ASN A 1169 -54.17 35.88 43.80
C ASN A 1169 -53.29 35.51 45.00
N GLY A 1170 -53.48 36.24 46.10
CA GLY A 1170 -52.72 36.05 47.36
C GLY A 1170 -51.35 36.75 47.39
N PHE A 1171 -50.98 37.50 46.35
CA PHE A 1171 -49.69 38.20 46.25
C PHE A 1171 -49.82 39.72 46.43
N GLU A 1172 -50.53 40.14 47.48
CA GLU A 1172 -50.74 41.55 47.80
C GLU A 1172 -49.44 42.30 48.16
N PHE A 1173 -49.45 43.62 47.95
CA PHE A 1173 -48.36 44.52 48.34
C PHE A 1173 -48.63 45.18 49.70
N ASP A 1174 -47.64 45.22 50.59
CA ASP A 1174 -47.76 45.94 51.87
C ASP A 1174 -47.66 47.46 51.67
N SER A 1175 -46.66 47.89 50.90
CA SER A 1175 -46.47 49.27 50.48
C SER A 1175 -45.72 49.34 49.15
N VAL A 1176 -45.84 50.47 48.47
CA VAL A 1176 -45.07 50.80 47.26
C VAL A 1176 -44.38 52.13 47.49
N GLU A 1177 -43.11 52.24 47.11
CA GLU A 1177 -42.35 53.49 47.18
C GLU A 1177 -42.05 54.02 45.77
N LEU A 1178 -42.44 55.28 45.52
CA LEU A 1178 -41.96 56.05 44.38
C LEU A 1178 -40.72 56.83 44.80
N ILE A 1179 -39.60 56.52 44.16
CA ILE A 1179 -38.29 57.10 44.45
C ILE A 1179 -37.81 57.86 43.21
N ALA A 1180 -37.50 59.14 43.37
CA ALA A 1180 -36.75 59.89 42.38
C ALA A 1180 -35.36 60.17 42.94
N SER A 1181 -34.32 59.70 42.27
CA SER A 1181 -32.92 59.85 42.67
C SER A 1181 -32.10 60.51 41.56
N ILE A 1182 -30.97 61.11 41.92
CA ILE A 1182 -29.99 61.65 40.95
C ILE A 1182 -29.13 60.54 40.31
N ASP A 1183 -29.13 59.34 40.89
CA ASP A 1183 -28.42 58.17 40.43
C ASP A 1183 -29.24 56.89 40.67
N SER A 1184 -28.71 55.72 40.30
CA SER A 1184 -29.37 54.42 40.49
C SER A 1184 -29.38 53.92 41.94
N THR A 1185 -28.98 54.74 42.92
CA THR A 1185 -28.92 54.37 44.33
C THR A 1185 -29.99 55.10 45.15
N ILE A 1186 -30.48 54.45 46.20
CA ILE A 1186 -31.48 55.05 47.10
C ILE A 1186 -30.91 56.22 47.92
N THR A 1187 -29.59 56.27 48.10
CA THR A 1187 -28.89 57.36 48.81
C THR A 1187 -28.94 58.69 48.07
N GLY A 1188 -29.05 58.68 46.74
CA GLY A 1188 -29.22 59.88 45.91
C GLY A 1188 -30.66 60.40 45.86
N ALA A 1189 -31.60 59.77 46.58
CA ALA A 1189 -33.02 60.08 46.50
C ALA A 1189 -33.30 61.57 46.80
N GLN A 1190 -33.85 62.26 45.82
CA GLN A 1190 -34.35 63.62 45.93
C GLN A 1190 -35.67 63.67 46.68
N PHE A 1191 -36.52 62.66 46.44
CA PHE A 1191 -37.71 62.40 47.23
C PHE A 1191 -38.05 60.91 47.21
N VAL A 1192 -38.72 60.47 48.28
CA VAL A 1192 -39.30 59.13 48.43
C VAL A 1192 -40.70 59.30 48.96
N ILE A 1193 -41.67 58.75 48.24
CA ILE A 1193 -43.07 58.75 48.65
C ILE A 1193 -43.50 57.31 48.75
N GLU A 1194 -43.89 56.90 49.95
CA GLU A 1194 -44.49 55.61 50.18
C GLU A 1194 -46.00 55.75 50.10
N VAL A 1195 -46.66 54.76 49.50
CA VAL A 1195 -48.07 54.52 49.72
C VAL A 1195 -48.27 53.16 50.37
N SER A 1196 -49.04 53.16 51.45
CA SER A 1196 -49.34 52.00 52.29
C SER A 1196 -50.85 51.87 52.48
N ASN A 1197 -51.31 50.72 52.96
CA ASN A 1197 -52.73 50.36 53.03
C ASN A 1197 -53.40 50.37 51.64
N LEU A 1198 -52.71 49.80 50.65
CA LEU A 1198 -53.04 49.83 49.22
C LEU A 1198 -54.44 49.25 48.90
N TYR A 1199 -54.91 48.29 49.69
CA TYR A 1199 -56.22 47.62 49.54
C TYR A 1199 -57.30 48.16 50.50
N SER A 1200 -56.98 49.18 51.30
CA SER A 1200 -57.93 49.80 52.22
C SER A 1200 -58.69 50.96 51.56
N ASN A 1201 -59.93 51.19 51.99
CA ASN A 1201 -60.70 52.37 51.58
C ASN A 1201 -60.04 53.70 51.99
N THR A 1202 -59.07 53.67 52.91
CA THR A 1202 -58.26 54.83 53.32
C THR A 1202 -56.78 54.57 53.05
N VAL A 1203 -56.36 54.87 51.83
CA VAL A 1203 -54.96 54.77 51.38
C VAL A 1203 -54.12 55.84 52.06
N SER A 1204 -52.95 55.47 52.57
CA SER A 1204 -52.04 56.37 53.28
C SER A 1204 -50.80 56.64 52.44
N PHE A 1205 -50.73 57.84 51.87
CA PHE A 1205 -49.50 58.31 51.24
C PHE A 1205 -48.65 59.11 52.24
N ASN A 1206 -47.37 58.77 52.32
CA ASN A 1206 -46.41 59.39 53.23
C ASN A 1206 -45.13 59.77 52.49
N THR A 1207 -44.77 61.05 52.54
CA THR A 1207 -43.48 61.51 52.02
C THR A 1207 -42.38 61.20 53.04
N LYS A 1208 -41.63 60.11 52.81
CA LYS A 1208 -40.52 59.70 53.68
C LYS A 1208 -39.33 60.64 53.56
N ILE A 1209 -39.00 61.09 52.34
CA ILE A 1209 -37.85 61.96 52.04
C ILE A 1209 -38.32 63.07 51.09
N GLY A 1210 -37.85 64.31 51.30
CA GLY A 1210 -38.09 65.43 50.39
C GLY A 1210 -39.39 66.20 50.61
N ALA A 1211 -40.00 66.14 51.80
CA ALA A 1211 -41.23 66.88 52.14
C ALA A 1211 -41.09 68.41 52.02
N ASN A 1212 -39.86 68.94 51.96
CA ASN A 1212 -39.55 70.34 51.70
C ASN A 1212 -39.41 70.69 50.21
N LYS A 1213 -39.51 69.72 49.31
CA LYS A 1213 -39.35 69.87 47.85
C LYS A 1213 -40.65 69.59 47.10
N ILE A 1214 -41.48 68.71 47.65
CA ILE A 1214 -42.71 68.24 47.02
C ILE A 1214 -43.83 68.14 48.05
N ILE A 1215 -45.05 68.49 47.62
CA ILE A 1215 -46.29 68.25 48.34
C ILE A 1215 -47.12 67.29 47.50
N LEU A 1216 -47.54 66.17 48.09
CA LEU A 1216 -48.45 65.26 47.43
C LEU A 1216 -49.87 65.84 47.45
N ASN A 1217 -50.49 65.95 46.27
CA ASN A 1217 -51.91 66.23 46.17
C ASN A 1217 -52.71 64.93 46.40
N GLN A 1218 -53.10 64.69 47.64
CA GLN A 1218 -53.89 63.53 48.03
C GLN A 1218 -55.28 63.47 47.35
N ALA A 1219 -55.86 64.60 46.95
CA ALA A 1219 -57.17 64.61 46.30
C ALA A 1219 -57.12 64.14 44.83
N LYS A 1220 -55.93 64.19 44.20
CA LYS A 1220 -55.70 63.75 42.81
C LYS A 1220 -54.91 62.45 42.71
N SER A 1221 -54.15 62.11 43.76
CA SER A 1221 -53.44 60.84 43.84
C SER A 1221 -54.41 59.71 44.18
N ASN A 1222 -54.32 58.60 43.47
CA ASN A 1222 -55.15 57.43 43.74
C ASN A 1222 -54.36 56.15 43.56
N VAL A 1223 -54.80 55.13 44.27
CA VAL A 1223 -54.31 53.76 44.18
C VAL A 1223 -55.48 52.92 43.73
N ASN A 1224 -55.28 52.10 42.71
CA ASN A 1224 -56.20 51.04 42.36
C ASN A 1224 -55.44 49.73 42.40
N CYS A 1225 -55.66 48.97 43.46
CA CYS A 1225 -55.06 47.65 43.62
C CYS A 1225 -56.14 46.57 43.61
N ASN A 1226 -55.85 45.49 42.92
CA ASN A 1226 -56.65 44.29 42.89
C ASN A 1226 -55.71 43.10 43.02
N GLU A 1227 -55.76 42.40 44.16
CA GLU A 1227 -54.84 41.29 44.47
C GLU A 1227 -53.37 41.69 44.19
N GLY A 1228 -52.59 40.87 43.50
CA GLY A 1228 -51.20 41.17 43.16
C GLY A 1228 -50.96 42.22 42.08
N TYR A 1229 -51.98 42.96 41.62
CA TYR A 1229 -51.81 44.12 40.76
C TYR A 1229 -52.11 45.43 41.49
N CYS A 1230 -51.20 46.40 41.43
CA CYS A 1230 -51.46 47.79 41.77
C CYS A 1230 -51.13 48.73 40.60
N ILE A 1231 -52.05 49.64 40.29
CA ILE A 1231 -51.76 50.85 39.51
C ILE A 1231 -51.92 52.08 40.40
N ILE A 1232 -50.88 52.93 40.45
CA ILE A 1232 -50.82 54.06 41.36
C ILE A 1232 -50.58 55.33 40.57
N ASN A 1233 -51.46 56.31 40.75
CA ASN A 1233 -51.30 57.66 40.22
C ASN A 1233 -50.81 58.57 41.34
N TRP A 1234 -49.59 59.05 41.21
CA TRP A 1234 -48.91 59.95 42.13
C TRP A 1234 -49.00 61.37 41.60
N THR A 1235 -49.85 62.23 42.17
CA THR A 1235 -49.92 63.66 41.79
C THR A 1235 -49.12 64.51 42.76
N LEU A 1236 -47.98 65.01 42.30
CA LEU A 1236 -47.02 65.74 43.10
C LEU A 1236 -46.99 67.21 42.69
N GLN A 1237 -47.06 68.12 43.65
CA GLN A 1237 -46.82 69.55 43.43
C GLN A 1237 -45.45 69.92 43.95
N SER A 1238 -44.61 70.54 43.13
CA SER A 1238 -43.32 71.06 43.59
C SER A 1238 -43.53 72.30 44.48
N THR A 1239 -42.79 72.39 45.59
CA THR A 1239 -42.91 73.50 46.57
C THR A 1239 -42.06 74.71 46.22
#